data_AF-A0A1H9UIT1-F1
#
_entry.id   AF-A0A1H9UIT1-F1
#
_cell.length_a   1.000
_cell.length_b   1.000
_cell.length_c   1.000
_cell.angle_alpha   90.00
_cell.angle_beta   90.00
_cell.angle_gamma   90.00
#
_symmetry.space_group_name_H-M   'P 1'
#
loop_
_entity.id
_entity.type
_entity.pdbx_description
1 polymer ?
#
loop_
_entity_poly.entity_id
_entity_poly.type
_entity_poly.pdbx_seq_one_letter_code
_entity_poly.pdbx_strand_id
1 'polypeptide(L)'
;MKKTALVFLLIGILFVVQKNSIQAEEAQPKKIRSDIILSSSVPQHDMTNGGIVLFDSVGKYSVGTLGNSNNKGAGVPEWHTWIEYIDVDNDPTTFSSSSMDYIPKSATANVVKAYLSFSESQPINRDETFILGPSGGKFKIDDGVKDVVYDITEFMQQEGAGTYWGKNITMGKQSTARDAYANWNIAYIEEDPHLDSFRKAKLSFFGETRIGPATKRTYMIDKDRLPIKKHGDITGNLALTVNGAVAGELIASSAGDTLTVDALKNGTIIKESYYWDDMRPIDDIFRGATTYNSKNVTTRQPARQYGNTDIINLDFVNLNYFPPGMDGLQVSITTGTGDAMGLEFFGLSIDLDIPIITLSSSELVTNATEFTLQSTVPIKTIITPSETKAILHEADIQIKLPVGILMKESSLLVNGVQVPFEYRQETNTVVVSVGEVGKAEITLQYEIEDDSFIEANQIQTTLMGKIVSEMGDKTDIKHQASSNALLVNPDSVMITEKYVYLDKTEFQKNTQTEVIKGTAYEQTIPEIEGYIANAYQIEGNDMQMGIEGDPIKIEKVTKDETIYYIYQKKGTLNVKQMILNETSNLVIPKQGYITLNHQTDGNLNAVVSSAVESELAYTKITFGINAQLPLYAPGVIVPSYYQYEGFYLTDYQTEHRSEQRNKNQLPEVNYQEKSDYWLTIYLAPTTQNPRPYSWGYR
;
A
#
# COMPACT_ATOMS: atom_id res chain seq x y z
N MET A 1 -43.38 0.34 55.25
CA MET A 1 -44.37 0.28 54.15
C MET A 1 -43.67 -0.28 52.91
N LYS A 2 -44.22 -1.38 52.34
CA LYS A 2 -44.23 -1.90 50.94
C LYS A 2 -43.13 -1.42 49.96
N LYS A 3 -42.54 -2.17 49.00
CA LYS A 3 -42.46 -3.56 48.45
C LYS A 3 -41.41 -3.42 47.31
N THR A 4 -40.37 -4.25 47.15
CA THR A 4 -40.27 -5.55 46.44
C THR A 4 -40.42 -5.53 44.90
N ALA A 5 -39.49 -6.26 44.22
CA ALA A 5 -39.48 -6.90 42.88
C ALA A 5 -38.98 -6.05 41.68
N LEU A 6 -37.91 -6.39 40.94
CA LEU A 6 -37.53 -7.61 40.16
C LEU A 6 -38.34 -7.79 38.86
N VAL A 7 -37.61 -8.10 37.76
CA VAL A 7 -37.97 -8.82 36.50
C VAL A 7 -37.48 -8.00 35.27
N PHE A 8 -36.31 -8.28 34.69
CA PHE A 8 -36.01 -9.29 33.64
C PHE A 8 -36.92 -9.25 32.39
N LEU A 9 -36.28 -9.33 31.23
CA LEU A 9 -36.80 -9.74 29.91
C LEU A 9 -37.23 -8.63 28.91
N LEU A 10 -36.30 -8.27 28.03
CA LEU A 10 -36.51 -8.43 26.58
C LEU A 10 -35.16 -8.44 25.84
N ILE A 11 -34.58 -9.65 25.76
CA ILE A 11 -33.76 -10.07 24.62
C ILE A 11 -34.73 -10.15 23.44
N GLY A 12 -34.44 -9.40 22.38
CA GLY A 12 -35.32 -9.35 21.20
C GLY A 12 -34.67 -8.60 20.05
N ILE A 13 -33.68 -9.24 19.43
CA ILE A 13 -33.45 -9.26 17.98
C ILE A 13 -33.52 -7.91 17.27
N LEU A 14 -32.36 -7.35 16.96
CA LEU A 14 -32.14 -6.66 15.69
C LEU A 14 -30.72 -6.97 15.22
N PHE A 15 -30.62 -8.11 14.54
CA PHE A 15 -29.63 -8.36 13.50
C PHE A 15 -29.75 -7.23 12.47
N VAL A 16 -29.00 -6.14 12.65
CA VAL A 16 -28.64 -5.28 11.53
C VAL A 16 -27.41 -5.90 10.92
N VAL A 17 -27.66 -6.66 9.86
CA VAL A 17 -26.65 -7.04 8.87
C VAL A 17 -26.06 -5.74 8.31
N GLN A 18 -25.00 -5.24 8.94
CA GLN A 18 -24.10 -4.33 8.25
C GLN A 18 -23.39 -5.16 7.18
N LYS A 19 -23.96 -5.11 5.97
CA LYS A 19 -23.26 -5.38 4.72
C LYS A 19 -22.04 -4.44 4.70
N ASN A 20 -20.91 -4.90 5.22
CA ASN A 20 -19.62 -4.35 4.84
C ASN A 20 -19.39 -4.81 3.41
N SER A 21 -20.01 -4.12 2.44
CA SER A 21 -19.47 -4.09 1.10
C SER A 21 -18.09 -3.47 1.25
N ILE A 22 -17.07 -4.29 1.06
CA ILE A 22 -15.73 -3.82 0.72
C ILE A 22 -15.94 -2.95 -0.53
N GLN A 23 -16.00 -1.63 -0.35
CA GLN A 23 -15.76 -0.73 -1.46
C GLN A 23 -14.31 -0.95 -1.82
N ALA A 24 -14.09 -1.58 -2.96
CA ALA A 24 -12.79 -1.56 -3.61
C ALA A 24 -12.38 -0.09 -3.66
N GLU A 25 -11.24 0.22 -3.06
CA GLU A 25 -10.60 1.51 -3.18
C GLU A 25 -10.49 1.81 -4.68
N GLU A 26 -11.13 2.87 -5.14
CA GLU A 26 -10.99 3.33 -6.52
C GLU A 26 -9.51 3.62 -6.74
N ALA A 27 -8.83 2.68 -7.41
CA ALA A 27 -7.47 2.83 -7.85
C ALA A 27 -7.40 4.13 -8.65
N GLN A 28 -6.67 5.10 -8.11
CA GLN A 28 -6.35 6.35 -8.80
C GLN A 28 -5.87 6.01 -10.23
N PRO A 29 -6.42 6.63 -11.29
CA PRO A 29 -6.08 6.27 -12.65
C PRO A 29 -4.58 6.51 -12.90
N LYS A 30 -3.84 5.41 -13.06
CA LYS A 30 -2.44 5.44 -13.52
C LYS A 30 -2.38 6.16 -14.87
N LYS A 31 -1.53 7.18 -14.94
CA LYS A 31 -1.24 8.02 -16.11
C LYS A 31 -1.02 7.21 -17.39
N ILE A 32 -1.80 7.57 -18.41
CA ILE A 32 -1.63 7.35 -19.86
C ILE A 32 -1.37 5.89 -20.26
N ARG A 33 -2.45 5.10 -20.33
CA ARG A 33 -2.54 3.94 -21.23
C ARG A 33 -2.26 4.44 -22.65
N SER A 34 -1.29 3.88 -23.35
CA SER A 34 -1.51 3.73 -24.78
C SER A 34 -2.67 2.75 -24.89
N ASP A 35 -3.80 3.16 -25.45
CA ASP A 35 -5.00 2.31 -25.61
C ASP A 35 -4.70 1.03 -26.43
N ILE A 36 -3.49 0.95 -27.02
CA ILE A 36 -3.00 -0.11 -27.87
C ILE A 36 -1.55 -0.45 -27.47
N ILE A 37 -1.30 -1.71 -27.10
CA ILE A 37 0.02 -2.35 -27.01
C ILE A 37 0.24 -3.13 -28.30
N LEU A 38 1.43 -3.02 -28.89
CA LEU A 38 1.78 -3.71 -30.14
C LEU A 38 2.53 -5.01 -29.85
N SER A 39 2.31 -6.07 -30.64
CA SER A 39 2.99 -7.36 -30.44
C SER A 39 4.51 -7.28 -30.64
N SER A 40 4.97 -6.38 -31.51
CA SER A 40 6.38 -6.06 -31.71
C SER A 40 7.04 -5.38 -30.50
N SER A 41 6.24 -4.86 -29.55
CA SER A 41 6.73 -4.16 -28.37
C SER A 41 6.88 -5.03 -27.12
N VAL A 42 6.47 -6.30 -27.18
CA VAL A 42 6.56 -7.25 -26.06
C VAL A 42 7.56 -8.38 -26.35
N PRO A 43 8.12 -9.03 -25.32
CA PRO A 43 8.99 -10.19 -25.53
C PRO A 43 8.28 -11.31 -26.32
N GLN A 44 9.00 -11.89 -27.27
CA GLN A 44 8.54 -12.96 -28.15
C GLN A 44 9.40 -14.20 -27.97
N HIS A 45 8.78 -15.38 -28.03
CA HIS A 45 9.47 -16.67 -27.97
C HIS A 45 9.27 -17.42 -29.29
N ASP A 46 10.37 -17.66 -30.01
CA ASP A 46 10.42 -18.40 -31.28
C ASP A 46 10.30 -19.91 -31.04
N MET A 47 9.40 -20.55 -31.78
CA MET A 47 9.03 -21.96 -31.64
C MET A 47 9.61 -22.88 -32.72
N THR A 48 10.48 -22.36 -33.59
CA THR A 48 11.02 -23.10 -34.74
C THR A 48 11.77 -24.40 -34.36
N ASN A 49 12.15 -24.58 -33.08
CA ASN A 49 12.91 -25.73 -32.58
C ASN A 49 12.13 -26.71 -31.67
N GLY A 50 10.79 -26.70 -31.71
CA GLY A 50 9.95 -27.57 -30.88
C GLY A 50 9.55 -26.94 -29.55
N GLY A 51 8.90 -27.70 -28.67
CA GLY A 51 8.28 -27.16 -27.46
C GLY A 51 9.25 -26.43 -26.50
N ILE A 52 8.80 -25.32 -25.93
CA ILE A 52 9.57 -24.46 -25.02
C ILE A 52 8.97 -24.47 -23.61
N VAL A 53 9.83 -24.33 -22.61
CA VAL A 53 9.41 -24.10 -21.22
C VAL A 53 9.32 -22.60 -21.01
N LEU A 54 8.11 -22.10 -20.76
CA LEU A 54 7.80 -20.68 -20.57
C LEU A 54 7.87 -20.26 -19.10
N PHE A 55 7.65 -21.20 -18.19
CA PHE A 55 7.73 -20.96 -16.75
C PHE A 55 8.13 -22.26 -16.04
N ASP A 56 9.03 -22.15 -15.06
CA ASP A 56 9.50 -23.28 -14.27
C ASP A 56 10.02 -22.76 -12.92
N SER A 57 9.14 -22.65 -11.92
CA SER A 57 9.48 -22.04 -10.63
C SER A 57 8.71 -22.66 -9.46
N VAL A 58 9.23 -22.45 -8.24
CA VAL A 58 8.57 -22.80 -6.98
C VAL A 58 7.98 -21.55 -6.37
N GLY A 59 6.72 -21.62 -5.96
CA GLY A 59 6.02 -20.50 -5.33
C GLY A 59 4.59 -20.88 -5.00
N LYS A 60 3.79 -19.93 -4.51
CA LYS A 60 2.35 -20.15 -4.32
C LYS A 60 1.61 -19.87 -5.63
N TYR A 61 1.87 -20.71 -6.63
CA TYR A 61 1.40 -20.49 -7.99
C TYR A 61 0.19 -21.36 -8.37
N SER A 62 -0.71 -20.79 -9.16
CA SER A 62 -1.68 -21.50 -9.99
C SER A 62 -1.40 -21.31 -11.47
N VAL A 63 -1.72 -22.32 -12.28
CA VAL A 63 -1.67 -22.23 -13.74
C VAL A 63 -3.10 -22.31 -14.29
N GLY A 64 -3.38 -21.51 -15.30
CA GLY A 64 -4.66 -21.49 -16.00
C GLY A 64 -4.48 -21.15 -17.47
N THR A 65 -5.56 -21.35 -18.23
CA THR A 65 -5.65 -21.00 -19.65
C THR A 65 -7.01 -20.39 -19.96
N LEU A 66 -7.05 -19.49 -20.94
CA LEU A 66 -8.28 -18.94 -21.52
C LEU A 66 -8.08 -18.72 -23.03
N GLY A 67 -9.17 -18.62 -23.79
CA GLY A 67 -9.14 -18.50 -25.25
C GLY A 67 -9.97 -19.58 -25.94
N ASN A 68 -9.73 -19.83 -27.22
CA ASN A 68 -10.24 -20.97 -27.99
C ASN A 68 -11.75 -21.32 -27.97
N SER A 69 -12.65 -20.45 -27.53
CA SER A 69 -14.08 -20.76 -27.57
C SER A 69 -14.64 -20.62 -29.00
N ASN A 70 -15.05 -21.75 -29.58
CA ASN A 70 -15.74 -21.81 -30.86
C ASN A 70 -17.17 -21.26 -30.71
N ASN A 71 -17.48 -20.17 -31.42
CA ASN A 71 -18.85 -19.67 -31.59
C ASN A 71 -19.31 -19.91 -33.03
N LYS A 72 -19.66 -21.16 -33.43
CA LYS A 72 -20.85 -21.45 -34.25
C LYS A 72 -21.16 -22.94 -34.36
N GLY A 73 -22.42 -23.28 -34.09
CA GLY A 73 -22.97 -24.62 -33.99
C GLY A 73 -23.04 -25.45 -35.28
N ALA A 74 -22.75 -26.75 -35.13
CA ALA A 74 -23.29 -27.78 -36.00
C ALA A 74 -24.83 -27.69 -36.06
N GLY A 75 -25.39 -27.52 -37.26
CA GLY A 75 -26.85 -27.56 -37.49
C GLY A 75 -27.40 -26.60 -38.53
N VAL A 76 -26.60 -25.72 -39.13
CA VAL A 76 -27.07 -24.88 -40.24
C VAL A 76 -27.24 -25.77 -41.48
N PRO A 77 -28.44 -25.87 -42.08
CA PRO A 77 -28.66 -26.64 -43.30
C PRO A 77 -27.71 -26.21 -44.42
N GLU A 78 -27.19 -27.16 -45.21
CA GLU A 78 -26.12 -26.99 -46.21
C GLU A 78 -26.31 -25.86 -47.24
N TRP A 79 -27.52 -25.33 -47.36
CA TRP A 79 -27.90 -24.30 -48.33
C TRP A 79 -27.74 -22.85 -47.82
N HIS A 80 -27.25 -22.64 -46.60
CA HIS A 80 -26.88 -21.33 -46.04
C HIS A 80 -25.38 -21.19 -45.76
N THR A 81 -24.52 -21.75 -46.61
CA THR A 81 -23.04 -21.66 -46.49
C THR A 81 -22.43 -20.35 -47.00
N TRP A 82 -23.24 -19.29 -47.17
CA TRP A 82 -22.71 -17.94 -47.21
C TRP A 82 -22.31 -17.61 -45.77
N ILE A 83 -21.00 -17.57 -45.51
CA ILE A 83 -20.40 -17.27 -44.21
C ILE A 83 -20.82 -15.86 -43.79
N GLU A 84 -22.00 -15.73 -43.17
CA GLU A 84 -22.31 -14.56 -42.35
C GLU A 84 -21.48 -14.72 -41.08
N TYR A 85 -20.37 -13.98 -41.05
CA TYR A 85 -19.55 -13.75 -39.88
C TYR A 85 -20.45 -13.28 -38.74
N ILE A 86 -20.52 -14.06 -37.65
CA ILE A 86 -21.26 -13.65 -36.46
C ILE A 86 -20.28 -12.95 -35.55
N ASP A 87 -20.41 -11.64 -35.51
CA ASP A 87 -19.85 -10.83 -34.46
C ASP A 87 -20.71 -11.01 -33.20
N VAL A 88 -20.16 -11.66 -32.18
CA VAL A 88 -20.89 -12.19 -31.02
C VAL A 88 -21.31 -11.06 -30.08
N ASP A 89 -20.63 -9.91 -30.13
CA ASP A 89 -20.98 -8.71 -29.39
C ASP A 89 -21.76 -7.66 -30.20
N ASN A 90 -22.11 -7.95 -31.47
CA ASN A 90 -22.82 -7.04 -32.38
C ASN A 90 -22.14 -5.65 -32.54
N ASP A 91 -20.81 -5.59 -32.39
CA ASP A 91 -19.99 -4.44 -32.72
C ASP A 91 -19.81 -4.33 -34.25
N PRO A 92 -20.46 -3.36 -34.91
CA PRO A 92 -20.37 -3.20 -36.36
C PRO A 92 -18.97 -2.78 -36.83
N THR A 93 -18.04 -2.48 -35.91
CA THR A 93 -16.65 -2.14 -36.22
C THR A 93 -15.72 -3.36 -36.25
N THR A 94 -16.22 -4.54 -35.87
CA THR A 94 -15.47 -5.80 -35.96
C THR A 94 -16.16 -6.82 -36.87
N PHE A 95 -15.37 -7.65 -37.54
CA PHE A 95 -15.90 -8.67 -38.47
C PHE A 95 -15.90 -10.08 -37.88
N SER A 96 -15.35 -10.30 -36.69
CA SER A 96 -15.31 -11.58 -36.00
C SER A 96 -14.90 -11.36 -34.54
N SER A 97 -15.57 -12.00 -33.59
CA SER A 97 -15.25 -11.88 -32.18
C SER A 97 -15.44 -13.21 -31.43
N SER A 98 -14.50 -13.58 -30.57
CA SER A 98 -14.70 -14.61 -29.54
C SER A 98 -14.25 -14.11 -28.17
N SER A 99 -14.84 -14.62 -27.09
CA SER A 99 -14.60 -14.11 -25.74
C SER A 99 -14.44 -15.20 -24.70
N MET A 100 -13.65 -14.94 -23.67
CA MET A 100 -13.59 -15.77 -22.47
C MET A 100 -13.34 -14.94 -21.22
N ASP A 101 -13.98 -15.33 -20.12
CA ASP A 101 -13.80 -14.67 -18.83
C ASP A 101 -12.57 -15.21 -18.11
N TYR A 102 -11.65 -14.31 -17.80
CA TYR A 102 -10.64 -14.51 -16.77
C TYR A 102 -11.28 -14.22 -15.40
N ILE A 103 -11.31 -15.24 -14.54
CA ILE A 103 -11.71 -15.08 -13.13
C ILE A 103 -10.52 -15.52 -12.28
N PRO A 104 -9.94 -14.60 -11.49
CA PRO A 104 -8.85 -14.92 -10.59
C PRO A 104 -9.20 -16.03 -9.61
N LYS A 105 -8.21 -16.84 -9.23
CA LYS A 105 -8.41 -17.91 -8.24
C LYS A 105 -8.87 -17.39 -6.87
N SER A 106 -8.40 -16.22 -6.46
CA SER A 106 -8.80 -15.54 -5.23
C SER A 106 -8.83 -14.02 -5.45
N ALA A 107 -9.41 -13.27 -4.51
CA ALA A 107 -9.47 -11.80 -4.60
C ALA A 107 -8.08 -11.13 -4.50
N THR A 108 -7.06 -11.86 -4.03
CA THR A 108 -5.68 -11.40 -3.89
C THR A 108 -4.73 -12.07 -4.89
N ALA A 109 -5.24 -12.97 -5.74
CA ALA A 109 -4.46 -13.63 -6.77
C ALA A 109 -4.02 -12.63 -7.84
N ASN A 110 -2.74 -12.65 -8.18
CA ASN A 110 -2.16 -11.73 -9.16
C ASN A 110 -1.50 -12.52 -10.29
N VAL A 111 -1.77 -12.12 -11.54
CA VAL A 111 -1.07 -12.69 -12.71
C VAL A 111 0.40 -12.32 -12.63
N VAL A 112 1.29 -13.31 -12.52
CA VAL A 112 2.74 -13.12 -12.52
C VAL A 112 3.37 -13.40 -13.87
N LYS A 113 2.73 -14.25 -14.69
CA LYS A 113 3.08 -14.48 -16.08
C LYS A 113 1.84 -14.74 -16.93
N ALA A 114 1.82 -14.23 -18.15
CA ALA A 114 0.80 -14.55 -19.14
C ALA A 114 1.39 -14.60 -20.55
N TYR A 115 1.02 -15.63 -21.31
CA TYR A 115 1.55 -15.91 -22.62
C TYR A 115 0.42 -16.08 -23.62
N LEU A 116 0.42 -15.25 -24.66
CA LEU A 116 -0.53 -15.30 -25.76
C LEU A 116 0.08 -16.05 -26.93
N SER A 117 -0.67 -16.98 -27.50
CA SER A 117 -0.33 -17.69 -28.73
C SER A 117 -1.49 -17.64 -29.71
N PHE A 118 -1.17 -17.76 -30.99
CA PHE A 118 -2.17 -17.90 -32.04
C PHE A 118 -1.94 -19.18 -32.84
N SER A 119 -2.98 -19.99 -32.97
CA SER A 119 -2.96 -21.27 -33.68
C SER A 119 -3.38 -21.08 -35.15
N GLU A 120 -2.45 -20.68 -36.03
CA GLU A 120 -2.75 -20.56 -37.48
C GLU A 120 -1.70 -21.23 -38.38
N SER A 121 -2.17 -21.88 -39.43
CA SER A 121 -1.32 -22.58 -40.41
C SER A 121 -0.82 -21.69 -41.55
N GLN A 122 -1.39 -20.49 -41.74
CA GLN A 122 -1.09 -19.57 -42.84
C GLN A 122 -0.81 -18.15 -42.32
N PRO A 123 0.14 -17.40 -42.94
CA PRO A 123 0.35 -15.99 -42.63
C PRO A 123 -0.85 -15.19 -43.12
N ILE A 124 -1.68 -14.72 -42.19
CA ILE A 124 -2.78 -13.80 -42.48
C ILE A 124 -2.30 -12.38 -42.17
N ASN A 125 -2.73 -11.39 -42.96
CA ASN A 125 -2.55 -10.00 -42.57
C ASN A 125 -3.34 -9.77 -41.26
N ARG A 126 -2.63 -9.48 -40.16
CA ARG A 126 -3.18 -9.26 -38.82
C ARG A 126 -3.26 -7.79 -38.43
N ASP A 127 -3.10 -6.86 -39.37
CA ASP A 127 -3.10 -5.42 -39.14
C ASP A 127 -4.36 -4.90 -38.40
N GLU A 128 -5.43 -5.69 -38.39
CA GLU A 128 -6.69 -5.37 -37.71
C GLU A 128 -7.01 -6.31 -36.54
N THR A 129 -6.22 -7.36 -36.28
CA THR A 129 -6.42 -8.35 -35.22
C THR A 129 -5.92 -7.81 -33.88
N PHE A 130 -6.73 -7.95 -32.83
CA PHE A 130 -6.32 -7.58 -31.47
C PHE A 130 -7.04 -8.41 -30.40
N ILE A 131 -6.43 -8.48 -29.21
CA ILE A 131 -7.10 -8.88 -27.98
C ILE A 131 -7.57 -7.62 -27.27
N LEU A 132 -8.86 -7.52 -26.96
CA LEU A 132 -9.45 -6.46 -26.14
C LEU A 132 -9.63 -6.98 -24.72
N GLY A 133 -9.01 -6.29 -23.75
CA GLY A 133 -9.15 -6.63 -22.34
C GLY A 133 -10.41 -6.03 -21.70
N PRO A 134 -10.77 -6.48 -20.48
CA PRO A 134 -11.97 -6.04 -19.78
C PRO A 134 -12.03 -4.53 -19.49
N SER A 135 -10.88 -3.88 -19.40
CA SER A 135 -10.78 -2.45 -19.13
C SER A 135 -10.72 -1.61 -20.41
N GLY A 136 -10.87 -2.23 -21.58
CA GLY A 136 -10.89 -1.59 -22.90
C GLY A 136 -9.51 -1.43 -23.57
N GLY A 137 -8.42 -1.86 -22.92
CA GLY A 137 -7.10 -1.85 -23.55
C GLY A 137 -6.99 -2.88 -24.67
N LYS A 138 -6.19 -2.58 -25.69
CA LYS A 138 -6.01 -3.46 -26.85
C LYS A 138 -4.57 -3.97 -26.93
N PHE A 139 -4.41 -5.27 -27.14
CA PHE A 139 -3.15 -5.87 -27.57
C PHE A 139 -3.26 -6.21 -29.07
N LYS A 140 -2.63 -5.39 -29.90
CA LYS A 140 -2.71 -5.46 -31.36
C LYS A 140 -1.54 -6.25 -31.93
N ILE A 141 -1.83 -7.11 -32.90
CA ILE A 141 -0.81 -7.90 -33.60
C ILE A 141 -0.32 -7.12 -34.82
N ASP A 142 0.92 -6.63 -34.80
CA ASP A 142 1.53 -5.85 -35.88
C ASP A 142 2.63 -6.59 -36.64
N ASP A 143 3.13 -7.70 -36.10
CA ASP A 143 4.07 -8.62 -36.74
C ASP A 143 3.52 -10.06 -36.77
N GLY A 144 2.88 -10.44 -37.87
CA GLY A 144 2.23 -11.75 -38.04
C GLY A 144 3.17 -12.94 -38.25
N VAL A 145 4.26 -13.05 -37.49
CA VAL A 145 5.20 -14.18 -37.59
C VAL A 145 4.52 -15.46 -37.11
N LYS A 146 4.64 -16.52 -37.92
CA LYS A 146 4.14 -17.86 -37.57
C LYS A 146 4.97 -18.42 -36.41
N ASP A 147 4.34 -19.19 -35.52
CA ASP A 147 5.02 -19.96 -34.48
C ASP A 147 5.76 -19.08 -33.43
N VAL A 148 5.08 -18.03 -32.94
CA VAL A 148 5.57 -17.15 -31.86
C VAL A 148 4.59 -17.14 -30.67
N VAL A 149 5.14 -17.14 -29.46
CA VAL A 149 4.41 -16.89 -28.21
C VAL A 149 4.79 -15.53 -27.66
N TYR A 150 3.81 -14.70 -27.33
CA TYR A 150 3.99 -13.32 -26.82
C TYR A 150 3.86 -13.29 -25.30
N ASP A 151 4.82 -12.70 -24.58
CA ASP A 151 4.68 -12.42 -23.14
C ASP A 151 3.78 -11.19 -22.96
N ILE A 152 2.50 -11.43 -22.64
CA ILE A 152 1.48 -10.40 -22.44
C ILE A 152 1.20 -10.14 -20.95
N THR A 153 2.17 -10.44 -20.08
CA THR A 153 2.02 -10.31 -18.62
C THR A 153 1.54 -8.91 -18.22
N GLU A 154 2.18 -7.86 -18.72
CA GLU A 154 1.82 -6.48 -18.38
C GLU A 154 0.42 -6.10 -18.87
N PHE A 155 0.04 -6.56 -20.07
CA PHE A 155 -1.31 -6.34 -20.61
C PHE A 155 -2.37 -6.97 -19.70
N MET A 156 -2.21 -8.25 -19.34
CA MET A 156 -3.18 -8.94 -18.49
C MET A 156 -3.24 -8.38 -17.06
N GLN A 157 -2.10 -7.94 -16.51
CA GLN A 157 -2.05 -7.24 -15.21
C GLN A 157 -2.77 -5.88 -15.24
N GLN A 158 -2.66 -5.13 -16.34
CA GLN A 158 -3.32 -3.83 -16.50
C GLN A 158 -4.82 -3.95 -16.73
N GLU A 159 -5.24 -5.00 -17.44
CA GLU A 159 -6.62 -5.22 -17.85
C GLU A 159 -7.44 -5.92 -16.76
N GLY A 160 -6.81 -6.78 -15.96
CA GLY A 160 -7.41 -7.39 -14.77
C GLY A 160 -8.43 -8.49 -15.07
N ALA A 161 -9.28 -8.80 -14.08
CA ALA A 161 -10.34 -9.78 -14.18
C ALA A 161 -11.48 -9.34 -15.11
N GLY A 162 -12.09 -10.27 -15.83
CA GLY A 162 -13.26 -10.01 -16.69
C GLY A 162 -13.16 -10.68 -18.06
N THR A 163 -13.97 -10.21 -19.00
CA THR A 163 -14.06 -10.77 -20.35
C THR A 163 -12.95 -10.25 -21.27
N TYR A 164 -12.12 -11.17 -21.76
CA TYR A 164 -11.16 -10.89 -22.82
C TYR A 164 -11.76 -11.29 -24.16
N TRP A 165 -11.62 -10.43 -25.16
CA TRP A 165 -12.16 -10.63 -26.51
C TRP A 165 -11.03 -10.74 -27.52
N GLY A 166 -11.02 -11.79 -28.33
CA GLY A 166 -10.29 -11.83 -29.58
C GLY A 166 -11.13 -11.16 -30.67
N LYS A 167 -10.66 -10.05 -31.23
CA LYS A 167 -11.36 -9.24 -32.24
C LYS A 167 -10.68 -9.29 -33.59
N ASN A 168 -11.48 -9.24 -34.65
CA ASN A 168 -11.03 -9.27 -36.05
C ASN A 168 -10.13 -10.46 -36.36
N ILE A 169 -10.36 -11.58 -35.68
CA ILE A 169 -9.61 -12.81 -35.89
C ILE A 169 -10.09 -13.41 -37.21
N THR A 170 -9.29 -13.23 -38.25
CA THR A 170 -9.58 -13.77 -39.57
C THR A 170 -9.36 -15.27 -39.56
N MET A 171 -10.45 -16.04 -39.55
CA MET A 171 -10.34 -17.45 -39.89
C MET A 171 -9.95 -17.54 -41.36
N GLY A 172 -8.76 -18.10 -41.65
CA GLY A 172 -8.36 -18.38 -43.02
C GLY A 172 -9.48 -19.13 -43.73
N LYS A 173 -9.94 -18.64 -44.89
CA LYS A 173 -10.93 -19.30 -45.76
C LYS A 173 -10.35 -20.61 -46.31
N GLN A 174 -10.10 -21.60 -45.48
CA GLN A 174 -9.80 -22.96 -45.94
C GLN A 174 -11.07 -23.79 -45.85
N SER A 175 -11.65 -23.94 -47.04
CA SER A 175 -12.63 -24.93 -47.50
C SER A 175 -13.10 -25.99 -46.50
N THR A 176 -14.42 -26.11 -46.40
CA THR A 176 -15.21 -27.31 -46.05
C THR A 176 -15.15 -27.89 -44.64
N ALA A 177 -14.16 -27.56 -43.80
CA ALA A 177 -14.14 -28.02 -42.41
C ALA A 177 -15.12 -27.17 -41.55
N ARG A 178 -15.99 -27.85 -40.79
CA ARG A 178 -17.10 -27.24 -40.02
C ARG A 178 -16.68 -26.64 -38.66
N ASP A 179 -15.40 -26.74 -38.30
CA ASP A 179 -14.88 -26.24 -37.01
C ASP A 179 -14.28 -24.84 -37.18
N ALA A 180 -14.91 -23.86 -36.54
CA ALA A 180 -14.45 -22.48 -36.48
C ALA A 180 -13.49 -22.30 -35.30
N TYR A 181 -12.19 -22.43 -35.52
CA TYR A 181 -11.16 -22.24 -34.50
C TYR A 181 -11.13 -20.79 -34.00
N ALA A 182 -11.25 -20.60 -32.70
CA ALA A 182 -10.74 -19.38 -32.09
C ALA A 182 -9.20 -19.48 -32.05
N ASN A 183 -8.53 -18.83 -33.00
CA ASN A 183 -7.09 -18.94 -33.21
C ASN A 183 -6.22 -18.25 -32.14
N TRP A 184 -6.68 -18.12 -30.90
CA TRP A 184 -5.94 -17.42 -29.84
C TRP A 184 -6.11 -18.10 -28.48
N ASN A 185 -5.01 -18.17 -27.73
CA ASN A 185 -4.94 -18.78 -26.41
C ASN A 185 -4.02 -17.98 -25.51
N ILE A 186 -4.47 -17.72 -24.29
CA ILE A 186 -3.69 -17.14 -23.20
C ILE A 186 -3.49 -18.21 -22.13
N ALA A 187 -2.24 -18.60 -21.89
CA ALA A 187 -1.87 -19.35 -20.70
C ALA A 187 -1.30 -18.40 -19.65
N TYR A 188 -1.70 -18.54 -18.39
CA TYR A 188 -1.32 -17.62 -17.33
C TYR A 188 -0.92 -18.36 -16.05
N ILE A 189 -0.04 -17.71 -15.28
CA ILE A 189 0.40 -18.09 -13.95
C ILE A 189 -0.09 -17.01 -12.99
N GLU A 190 -0.81 -17.40 -11.94
CA GLU A 190 -1.17 -16.50 -10.85
C GLU A 190 -0.35 -16.85 -9.61
N GLU A 191 0.03 -15.85 -8.84
CA GLU A 191 0.49 -16.01 -7.47
C GLU A 191 -0.68 -15.74 -6.52
N ASP A 192 -0.96 -16.69 -5.63
CA ASP A 192 -2.03 -16.59 -4.63
C ASP A 192 -1.46 -16.86 -3.23
N PRO A 193 -1.30 -15.81 -2.39
CA PRO A 193 -0.71 -15.95 -1.07
C PRO A 193 -1.52 -16.85 -0.13
N HIS A 194 -2.81 -17.10 -0.43
CA HIS A 194 -3.71 -17.94 0.37
C HIS A 194 -3.58 -19.43 0.10
N LEU A 195 -2.80 -19.88 -0.89
CA LEU A 195 -2.55 -21.31 -1.06
C LEU A 195 -1.86 -21.86 0.21
N ASP A 196 -2.38 -22.98 0.71
CA ASP A 196 -1.91 -23.64 1.95
C ASP A 196 -0.47 -24.17 1.82
N SER A 197 0.00 -24.36 0.59
CA SER A 197 1.25 -24.99 0.21
C SER A 197 1.96 -24.20 -0.89
N PHE A 198 3.29 -24.31 -0.90
CA PHE A 198 4.07 -23.97 -2.07
C PHE A 198 3.96 -25.07 -3.12
N ARG A 199 4.06 -24.67 -4.38
CA ARG A 199 3.89 -25.54 -5.54
C ARG A 199 5.05 -25.38 -6.49
N LYS A 200 5.42 -26.46 -7.17
CA LYS A 200 6.20 -26.38 -8.40
C LYS A 200 5.24 -26.11 -9.54
N ALA A 201 5.37 -24.94 -10.17
CA ALA A 201 4.59 -24.59 -11.35
C ALA A 201 5.47 -24.62 -12.60
N LYS A 202 4.98 -25.31 -13.63
CA LYS A 202 5.63 -25.45 -14.93
C LYS A 202 4.61 -25.19 -16.03
N LEU A 203 4.96 -24.31 -16.96
CA LEU A 203 4.19 -24.04 -18.17
C LEU A 203 5.07 -24.26 -19.38
N SER A 204 4.57 -25.05 -20.32
CA SER A 204 5.24 -25.36 -21.57
C SER A 204 4.29 -25.11 -22.73
N PHE A 205 4.86 -24.68 -23.86
CA PHE A 205 4.14 -24.51 -25.12
C PHE A 205 4.80 -25.39 -26.18
N PHE A 206 4.01 -26.08 -26.99
CA PHE A 206 4.53 -27.10 -27.91
C PHE A 206 4.42 -26.76 -29.39
N GLY A 207 3.61 -25.78 -29.79
CA GLY A 207 3.58 -25.19 -31.15
C GLY A 207 3.24 -26.12 -32.33
N GLU A 208 3.18 -27.45 -32.17
CA GLU A 208 2.97 -28.39 -33.27
C GLU A 208 1.54 -28.93 -33.31
N THR A 209 0.83 -28.66 -34.41
CA THR A 209 -0.33 -29.46 -34.84
C THR A 209 0.17 -30.66 -35.64
N ARG A 210 -0.15 -31.89 -35.22
CA ARG A 210 0.14 -33.10 -36.02
C ARG A 210 -1.16 -33.73 -36.52
N ILE A 211 -1.12 -34.18 -37.77
CA ILE A 211 -2.23 -34.86 -38.43
C ILE A 211 -1.94 -36.37 -38.37
N GLY A 212 -2.82 -37.16 -37.74
CA GLY A 212 -2.76 -38.63 -37.72
C GLY A 212 -2.64 -39.25 -36.32
N PRO A 213 -2.89 -40.56 -36.16
CA PRO A 213 -2.89 -41.25 -34.87
C PRO A 213 -1.48 -41.20 -34.26
N ALA A 214 -1.30 -40.34 -33.26
CA ALA A 214 -0.03 -40.17 -32.57
C ALA A 214 -0.27 -40.07 -31.06
N THR A 215 0.28 -41.00 -30.28
CA THR A 215 0.39 -40.82 -28.84
C THR A 215 1.59 -39.92 -28.56
N LYS A 216 1.35 -38.70 -28.10
CA LYS A 216 2.41 -37.83 -27.58
C LYS A 216 2.53 -38.06 -26.08
N ARG A 217 3.69 -38.55 -25.64
CA ARG A 217 4.05 -38.70 -24.24
C ARG A 217 4.97 -37.54 -23.83
N THR A 218 4.54 -36.74 -22.89
CA THR A 218 5.35 -35.67 -22.30
C THR A 218 5.64 -36.00 -20.84
N TYR A 219 6.92 -36.08 -20.49
CA TYR A 219 7.36 -36.14 -19.09
C TYR A 219 7.43 -34.72 -18.54
N MET A 220 6.76 -34.47 -17.44
CA MET A 220 6.60 -33.10 -16.95
C MET A 220 7.29 -32.88 -15.63
N ILE A 221 7.25 -33.90 -14.78
CA ILE A 221 7.99 -34.00 -13.54
C ILE A 221 8.89 -35.23 -13.66
N ASP A 222 10.19 -34.98 -13.69
CA ASP A 222 11.23 -36.00 -13.73
C ASP A 222 11.47 -36.55 -12.31
N LYS A 223 11.57 -37.88 -12.19
CA LYS A 223 11.76 -38.64 -10.96
C LYS A 223 13.00 -38.22 -10.16
N ASP A 224 13.98 -37.62 -10.82
CA ASP A 224 15.26 -37.23 -10.21
C ASP A 224 15.23 -35.76 -9.73
N ARG A 225 14.09 -35.05 -9.83
CA ARG A 225 14.09 -33.57 -9.77
C ARG A 225 13.02 -32.87 -8.92
N LEU A 226 12.01 -33.55 -8.35
CA LEU A 226 10.97 -32.85 -7.57
C LEU A 226 10.51 -33.58 -6.29
N PRO A 227 10.45 -32.90 -5.12
CA PRO A 227 10.00 -33.47 -3.86
C PRO A 227 8.48 -33.30 -3.77
N ILE A 228 7.75 -34.12 -4.52
CA ILE A 228 6.29 -34.15 -4.41
C ILE A 228 5.93 -34.58 -2.99
N LYS A 229 4.93 -33.92 -2.42
CA LYS A 229 4.40 -34.23 -1.08
C LYS A 229 4.21 -35.74 -0.90
N LYS A 230 4.99 -36.34 0.00
CA LYS A 230 5.02 -37.82 0.17
C LYS A 230 3.81 -38.35 0.93
N HIS A 231 3.13 -37.47 1.67
CA HIS A 231 2.06 -37.82 2.61
C HIS A 231 0.80 -36.97 2.39
N GLY A 232 -0.36 -37.62 2.33
CA GLY A 232 -1.67 -36.97 2.15
C GLY A 232 -2.04 -36.71 0.69
N ASP A 233 -3.20 -36.08 0.49
CA ASP A 233 -3.70 -35.73 -0.84
C ASP A 233 -2.82 -34.64 -1.47
N ILE A 234 -2.50 -34.82 -2.75
CA ILE A 234 -1.71 -33.88 -3.55
C ILE A 234 -2.67 -32.89 -4.18
N THR A 235 -2.53 -31.59 -3.87
CA THR A 235 -3.32 -30.54 -4.50
C THR A 235 -2.52 -29.82 -5.57
N GLY A 236 -3.21 -29.15 -6.49
CA GLY A 236 -2.59 -28.51 -7.63
C GLY A 236 -3.58 -28.15 -8.72
N ASN A 237 -3.08 -27.67 -9.84
CA ASN A 237 -3.88 -27.49 -11.04
C ASN A 237 -3.14 -27.90 -12.31
N LEU A 238 -3.94 -28.27 -13.30
CA LEU A 238 -3.54 -28.69 -14.62
C LEU A 238 -4.29 -27.81 -15.61
N ALA A 239 -3.55 -27.16 -16.51
CA ALA A 239 -4.11 -26.33 -17.57
C ALA A 239 -3.68 -26.87 -18.94
N LEU A 240 -4.62 -27.11 -19.84
CA LEU A 240 -4.35 -27.64 -21.18
C LEU A 240 -5.16 -26.90 -22.21
N THR A 241 -4.53 -26.70 -23.37
CA THR A 241 -5.22 -26.27 -24.58
C THR A 241 -4.93 -27.28 -25.67
N VAL A 242 -5.99 -27.87 -26.22
CA VAL A 242 -5.90 -28.93 -27.22
C VAL A 242 -6.70 -28.54 -28.45
N ASN A 243 -6.02 -28.24 -29.55
CA ASN A 243 -6.65 -27.91 -30.83
C ASN A 243 -6.97 -29.20 -31.59
N GLY A 244 -8.18 -29.36 -32.14
CA GLY A 244 -8.60 -30.55 -32.90
C GLY A 244 -9.40 -30.21 -34.16
N ALA A 245 -9.11 -30.88 -35.28
CA ALA A 245 -9.90 -30.80 -36.52
C ALA A 245 -10.69 -32.07 -36.75
N VAL A 246 -12.03 -32.03 -36.81
CA VAL A 246 -12.79 -33.16 -37.33
C VAL A 246 -12.63 -33.18 -38.85
N ALA A 247 -11.89 -34.16 -39.38
CA ALA A 247 -11.94 -34.45 -40.81
C ALA A 247 -13.37 -34.90 -41.15
N GLY A 248 -14.08 -34.11 -41.95
CA GLY A 248 -15.53 -34.14 -42.14
C GLY A 248 -16.16 -35.38 -42.82
N GLU A 249 -15.75 -36.58 -42.46
CA GLU A 249 -16.54 -37.79 -42.69
C GLU A 249 -16.85 -38.46 -41.37
N LEU A 250 -18.03 -39.05 -41.30
CA LEU A 250 -18.59 -39.77 -40.16
C LEU A 250 -17.76 -41.05 -39.90
N ILE A 251 -16.50 -40.91 -39.45
CA ILE A 251 -15.68 -42.05 -39.09
C ILE A 251 -16.16 -42.48 -37.71
N ALA A 252 -17.02 -43.49 -37.69
CA ALA A 252 -17.40 -44.25 -36.51
C ALA A 252 -16.21 -45.07 -35.98
N SER A 253 -15.05 -44.44 -35.76
CA SER A 253 -13.95 -45.09 -35.05
C SER A 253 -14.30 -45.07 -33.56
N SER A 254 -14.52 -46.24 -32.99
CA SER A 254 -14.75 -46.49 -31.57
C SER A 254 -13.54 -46.17 -30.66
N ALA A 255 -12.64 -45.30 -31.11
CA ALA A 255 -11.42 -44.89 -30.43
C ALA A 255 -11.41 -43.37 -30.41
N GLY A 256 -12.23 -42.79 -29.53
CA GLY A 256 -12.24 -41.34 -29.29
C GLY A 256 -10.91 -40.84 -28.73
N ASP A 257 -10.77 -39.52 -28.66
CA ASP A 257 -9.58 -38.89 -28.11
C ASP A 257 -9.42 -39.22 -26.62
N THR A 258 -8.16 -39.43 -26.23
CA THR A 258 -7.82 -39.83 -24.86
C THR A 258 -6.71 -38.96 -24.31
N LEU A 259 -6.92 -38.42 -23.13
CA LEU A 259 -5.88 -37.83 -22.30
C LEU A 259 -5.61 -38.82 -21.15
N THR A 260 -4.35 -39.15 -20.94
CA THR A 260 -3.90 -40.03 -19.86
C THR A 260 -2.94 -39.26 -18.96
N VAL A 261 -3.19 -39.30 -17.66
CA VAL A 261 -2.32 -38.71 -16.63
C VAL A 261 -1.81 -39.83 -15.74
N ASP A 262 -0.52 -40.13 -15.87
CA ASP A 262 0.18 -41.23 -15.22
C ASP A 262 1.01 -40.69 -14.05
N ALA A 263 0.65 -41.06 -12.82
CA ALA A 263 1.48 -40.84 -11.65
C ALA A 263 2.54 -41.96 -11.58
N LEU A 264 3.81 -41.58 -11.48
CA LEU A 264 4.93 -42.51 -11.40
C LEU A 264 5.55 -42.54 -10.01
N LYS A 265 6.16 -43.68 -9.68
CA LYS A 265 7.06 -43.86 -8.55
C LYS A 265 8.27 -44.66 -9.01
N ASN A 266 9.47 -44.10 -8.87
CA ASN A 266 10.72 -44.66 -9.36
C ASN A 266 10.64 -45.06 -10.84
N GLY A 267 9.96 -44.25 -11.66
CA GLY A 267 9.73 -44.52 -13.08
C GLY A 267 8.70 -45.61 -13.40
N THR A 268 8.01 -46.18 -12.40
CA THR A 268 6.91 -47.13 -12.59
C THR A 268 5.58 -46.41 -12.43
N ILE A 269 4.62 -46.62 -13.34
CA ILE A 269 3.26 -46.08 -13.21
C ILE A 269 2.59 -46.73 -11.99
N ILE A 270 2.21 -45.92 -11.01
CA ILE A 270 1.48 -46.35 -9.80
C ILE A 270 -0.01 -46.02 -9.87
N LYS A 271 -0.38 -45.06 -10.72
CA LYS A 271 -1.77 -44.73 -11.01
C LYS A 271 -1.87 -44.16 -12.41
N GLU A 272 -2.81 -44.69 -13.18
CA GLU A 272 -3.17 -44.22 -14.50
C GLU A 272 -4.57 -43.62 -14.43
N SER A 273 -4.74 -42.45 -15.04
CA SER A 273 -5.98 -41.70 -15.03
C SER A 273 -6.35 -41.38 -16.47
N TYR A 274 -7.53 -41.83 -16.90
CA TYR A 274 -8.00 -41.67 -18.27
C TYR A 274 -9.11 -40.62 -18.35
N TYR A 275 -9.04 -39.81 -19.40
CA TYR A 275 -10.08 -38.90 -19.86
C TYR A 275 -10.38 -39.27 -21.31
N TRP A 276 -11.65 -39.54 -21.62
CA TRP A 276 -12.10 -40.09 -22.91
C TRP A 276 -13.29 -39.27 -23.43
N ASP A 277 -13.29 -38.97 -24.73
CA ASP A 277 -14.37 -38.20 -25.37
C ASP A 277 -15.71 -38.97 -25.47
N ASP A 278 -15.75 -40.30 -25.52
CA ASP A 278 -17.02 -41.04 -25.74
C ASP A 278 -17.90 -41.29 -24.49
N MET A 279 -17.47 -40.88 -23.29
CA MET A 279 -18.30 -40.94 -22.07
C MET A 279 -19.04 -39.61 -21.82
N ARG A 280 -19.83 -39.15 -22.79
CA ARG A 280 -20.60 -37.87 -22.75
C ARG A 280 -22.05 -38.06 -22.28
N PRO A 281 -22.40 -38.00 -20.98
CA PRO A 281 -23.74 -37.56 -20.58
C PRO A 281 -23.95 -36.14 -21.12
N ILE A 282 -25.18 -35.81 -21.52
CA ILE A 282 -25.54 -34.47 -22.05
C ILE A 282 -25.25 -33.32 -21.05
N ASP A 283 -24.95 -33.68 -19.80
CA ASP A 283 -24.75 -32.78 -18.66
C ASP A 283 -23.31 -32.79 -18.11
N ASP A 284 -22.38 -33.59 -18.67
CA ASP A 284 -21.02 -33.76 -18.12
C ASP A 284 -19.92 -33.29 -19.12
N ILE A 285 -19.41 -32.09 -18.84
CA ILE A 285 -17.99 -31.68 -18.91
C ILE A 285 -17.20 -32.13 -20.17
N PHE A 286 -17.35 -31.41 -21.28
CA PHE A 286 -16.33 -31.10 -22.33
C PHE A 286 -16.98 -30.20 -23.39
N ARG A 287 -17.58 -29.09 -22.94
CA ARG A 287 -18.09 -28.01 -23.81
C ARG A 287 -17.77 -26.70 -23.16
N GLY A 288 -16.57 -26.16 -23.41
CA GLY A 288 -16.21 -24.78 -23.08
C GLY A 288 -16.66 -24.27 -21.70
N ALA A 289 -16.59 -25.13 -20.67
CA ALA A 289 -16.95 -24.76 -19.31
C ALA A 289 -15.75 -25.06 -18.41
N THR A 290 -15.08 -24.01 -17.95
CA THR A 290 -14.14 -24.06 -16.83
C THR A 290 -14.80 -24.73 -15.64
N THR A 291 -14.40 -25.95 -15.34
CA THR A 291 -14.86 -26.65 -14.15
C THR A 291 -13.95 -26.30 -12.97
N TYR A 292 -14.52 -25.70 -11.93
CA TYR A 292 -13.89 -25.66 -10.62
C TYR A 292 -14.45 -26.81 -9.80
N ASN A 293 -13.64 -27.84 -9.49
CA ASN A 293 -14.04 -28.98 -8.65
C ASN A 293 -15.39 -29.62 -9.05
N SER A 294 -15.59 -29.89 -10.34
CA SER A 294 -16.83 -30.52 -10.86
C SER A 294 -18.13 -29.74 -10.59
N LYS A 295 -18.03 -28.47 -10.16
CA LYS A 295 -19.20 -27.57 -10.02
C LYS A 295 -19.35 -26.72 -11.28
N ASN A 296 -20.52 -26.81 -11.88
CA ASN A 296 -20.94 -25.96 -12.99
C ASN A 296 -21.00 -24.50 -12.52
N VAL A 297 -20.10 -23.65 -13.02
CA VAL A 297 -20.10 -22.21 -12.73
C VAL A 297 -21.13 -21.56 -13.67
N THR A 298 -22.40 -21.63 -13.29
CA THR A 298 -23.56 -21.22 -14.13
C THR A 298 -23.57 -19.74 -14.54
N THR A 299 -22.64 -18.93 -14.03
CA THR A 299 -22.45 -17.52 -14.41
C THR A 299 -21.58 -17.34 -15.65
N ARG A 300 -20.80 -18.35 -16.07
CA ARG A 300 -20.00 -18.35 -17.31
C ARG A 300 -20.79 -19.07 -18.41
N GLN A 301 -21.86 -18.47 -18.93
CA GLN A 301 -22.58 -19.03 -20.08
C GLN A 301 -22.16 -18.34 -21.38
N PRO A 302 -21.12 -18.80 -22.09
CA PRO A 302 -21.09 -18.57 -23.53
C PRO A 302 -22.34 -19.26 -24.11
N ALA A 303 -23.06 -18.56 -24.98
CA ALA A 303 -24.28 -19.07 -25.60
C ALA A 303 -23.98 -20.44 -26.23
N ARG A 304 -24.66 -21.48 -25.74
CA ARG A 304 -24.43 -22.89 -26.11
C ARG A 304 -24.59 -23.08 -27.62
N GLN A 305 -23.51 -23.33 -28.37
CA GLN A 305 -23.59 -24.02 -29.68
C GLN A 305 -22.24 -24.60 -30.16
N TYR A 306 -22.22 -25.92 -30.31
CA TYR A 306 -21.21 -26.87 -30.80
C TYR A 306 -20.02 -26.36 -31.64
N GLY A 307 -18.79 -26.56 -31.15
CA GLY A 307 -17.52 -26.54 -31.91
C GLY A 307 -16.34 -26.94 -31.01
N ASN A 308 -15.40 -27.74 -31.52
CA ASN A 308 -14.41 -28.50 -30.71
C ASN A 308 -13.02 -27.83 -30.61
N THR A 309 -12.87 -26.92 -29.66
CA THR A 309 -11.56 -26.77 -29.01
C THR A 309 -11.70 -26.95 -27.51
N ASP A 310 -10.82 -27.78 -26.95
CA ASP A 310 -10.89 -28.19 -25.57
C ASP A 310 -9.87 -27.46 -24.70
N ILE A 311 -10.39 -26.57 -23.84
CA ILE A 311 -9.65 -26.00 -22.73
C ILE A 311 -9.96 -26.81 -21.47
N ILE A 312 -8.90 -27.28 -20.84
CA ILE A 312 -8.97 -28.08 -19.62
C ILE A 312 -8.25 -27.31 -18.53
N ASN A 313 -9.00 -26.70 -17.62
CA ASN A 313 -8.46 -26.16 -16.37
C ASN A 313 -8.99 -27.03 -15.23
N LEU A 314 -8.14 -27.90 -14.68
CA LEU A 314 -8.49 -28.83 -13.61
C LEU A 314 -7.79 -28.42 -12.33
N ASP A 315 -8.56 -28.05 -11.30
CA ASP A 315 -8.06 -27.95 -9.92
C ASP A 315 -8.31 -29.29 -9.22
N PHE A 316 -7.28 -29.88 -8.64
CA PHE A 316 -7.33 -31.23 -8.07
C PHE A 316 -7.03 -31.22 -6.57
N VAL A 317 -7.84 -30.47 -5.81
CA VAL A 317 -7.71 -30.41 -4.34
C VAL A 317 -8.00 -31.77 -3.66
N ASN A 318 -8.83 -32.63 -4.26
CA ASN A 318 -9.27 -33.90 -3.67
C ASN A 318 -9.45 -35.03 -4.71
N LEU A 319 -8.73 -34.99 -5.82
CA LEU A 319 -8.90 -36.00 -6.86
C LEU A 319 -7.95 -37.18 -6.63
N ASN A 320 -8.49 -38.40 -6.65
CA ASN A 320 -7.75 -39.67 -6.51
C ASN A 320 -6.73 -39.95 -7.64
N TYR A 321 -6.43 -38.97 -8.49
CA TYR A 321 -5.51 -39.07 -9.62
C TYR A 321 -4.04 -39.05 -9.18
N PHE A 322 -3.74 -38.35 -8.09
CA PHE A 322 -2.37 -38.13 -7.61
C PHE A 322 -2.17 -38.85 -6.26
N PRO A 323 -1.88 -40.17 -6.27
CA PRO A 323 -1.75 -40.94 -5.04
C PRO A 323 -0.57 -40.46 -4.19
N PRO A 324 -0.64 -40.57 -2.85
CA PRO A 324 0.47 -40.24 -1.97
C PRO A 324 1.75 -41.00 -2.35
N GLY A 325 2.88 -40.28 -2.35
CA GLY A 325 4.20 -40.86 -2.56
C GLY A 325 4.57 -41.18 -4.02
N MET A 326 3.90 -40.54 -4.99
CA MET A 326 4.40 -40.40 -6.37
C MET A 326 5.64 -39.50 -6.42
N ASP A 327 6.54 -39.73 -7.38
CA ASP A 327 7.73 -38.90 -7.65
C ASP A 327 7.83 -38.40 -9.10
N GLY A 328 6.88 -38.80 -9.95
CA GLY A 328 6.84 -38.39 -11.34
C GLY A 328 5.41 -38.20 -11.84
N LEU A 329 5.28 -37.39 -12.88
CA LEU A 329 4.04 -37.26 -13.64
C LEU A 329 4.33 -37.28 -15.14
N GLN A 330 3.63 -38.17 -15.83
CA GLN A 330 3.62 -38.29 -17.28
C GLN A 330 2.23 -38.01 -17.80
N VAL A 331 2.16 -37.19 -18.84
CA VAL A 331 0.89 -36.92 -19.51
C VAL A 331 0.99 -37.35 -20.96
N SER A 332 -0.02 -38.11 -21.37
CA SER A 332 -0.11 -38.70 -22.69
C SER A 332 -1.40 -38.23 -23.34
N ILE A 333 -1.33 -37.74 -24.57
CA ILE A 333 -2.53 -37.49 -25.38
C ILE A 333 -2.46 -38.46 -26.55
N THR A 334 -3.52 -39.24 -26.74
CA THR A 334 -3.69 -40.12 -27.89
C THR A 334 -4.92 -39.67 -28.64
N THR A 335 -4.70 -39.30 -29.89
CA THR A 335 -5.76 -38.87 -30.81
C THR A 335 -6.42 -40.09 -31.45
N GLY A 336 -7.72 -39.99 -31.74
CA GLY A 336 -8.43 -40.92 -32.60
C GLY A 336 -7.89 -40.94 -34.04
N THR A 337 -8.36 -41.89 -34.84
CA THR A 337 -8.01 -41.96 -36.27
C THR A 337 -8.80 -40.93 -37.07
N GLY A 338 -8.14 -39.88 -37.55
CA GLY A 338 -8.75 -38.90 -38.46
C GLY A 338 -8.63 -37.45 -37.99
N ASP A 339 -8.41 -37.25 -36.69
CA ASP A 339 -8.31 -35.90 -36.12
C ASP A 339 -6.87 -35.39 -36.12
N ALA A 340 -6.72 -34.13 -36.50
CA ALA A 340 -5.47 -33.40 -36.32
C ALA A 340 -5.51 -32.74 -34.95
N MET A 341 -4.80 -33.31 -33.97
CA MET A 341 -4.67 -32.66 -32.66
C MET A 341 -3.30 -32.05 -32.43
N GLY A 342 -3.29 -30.85 -31.86
CA GLY A 342 -2.11 -30.19 -31.34
C GLY A 342 -2.32 -29.81 -29.88
N LEU A 343 -1.54 -30.42 -28.98
CA LEU A 343 -1.36 -29.87 -27.64
C LEU A 343 -0.61 -28.55 -27.79
N GLU A 344 -1.25 -27.44 -27.45
CA GLU A 344 -0.68 -26.11 -27.61
C GLU A 344 0.01 -25.66 -26.32
N PHE A 345 -0.78 -25.43 -25.26
CA PHE A 345 -0.28 -25.18 -23.92
C PHE A 345 -0.45 -26.37 -23.00
N PHE A 346 0.55 -26.54 -22.14
CA PHE A 346 0.51 -27.44 -21.00
C PHE A 346 1.04 -26.74 -19.76
N GLY A 347 0.17 -26.55 -18.77
CA GLY A 347 0.49 -25.99 -17.46
C GLY A 347 0.23 -26.99 -16.34
N LEU A 348 1.12 -27.04 -15.35
CA LEU A 348 0.94 -27.82 -14.13
C LEU A 348 1.45 -27.03 -12.93
N SER A 349 0.69 -27.00 -11.84
CA SER A 349 1.21 -26.70 -10.50
C SER A 349 0.90 -27.84 -9.54
N ILE A 350 1.89 -28.29 -8.77
CA ILE A 350 1.73 -29.37 -7.77
C ILE A 350 2.37 -28.99 -6.45
N ASP A 351 1.70 -29.31 -5.35
CA ASP A 351 2.18 -29.14 -3.98
C ASP A 351 3.53 -29.82 -3.72
N LEU A 352 4.42 -29.07 -3.05
CA LEU A 352 5.70 -29.55 -2.58
C LEU A 352 5.69 -29.82 -1.08
N ASP A 353 6.51 -30.79 -0.68
CA ASP A 353 6.90 -30.95 0.72
C ASP A 353 8.02 -29.96 1.03
N ILE A 354 7.68 -28.75 1.50
CA ILE A 354 8.69 -27.80 1.94
C ILE A 354 9.06 -28.09 3.39
N PRO A 355 10.35 -28.24 3.73
CA PRO A 355 10.79 -28.45 5.10
C PRO A 355 10.35 -27.27 5.98
N ILE A 356 9.70 -27.57 7.10
CA ILE A 356 9.35 -26.56 8.11
C ILE A 356 10.64 -26.13 8.82
N ILE A 357 10.86 -24.83 8.97
CA ILE A 357 11.97 -24.31 9.78
C ILE A 357 11.38 -23.73 11.06
N THR A 358 11.91 -24.18 12.20
CA THR A 358 11.54 -23.65 13.49
C THR A 358 12.65 -22.72 13.99
N LEU A 359 12.31 -21.44 14.15
CA LEU A 359 13.14 -20.49 14.88
C LEU A 359 12.73 -20.50 16.35
N SER A 360 13.69 -20.67 17.26
CA SER A 360 13.46 -20.44 18.68
C SER A 360 14.52 -19.50 19.24
N SER A 361 14.08 -18.39 19.82
CA SER A 361 14.92 -17.51 20.62
C SER A 361 14.74 -17.88 22.09
N SER A 362 15.84 -18.07 22.83
CA SER A 362 15.80 -18.38 24.26
C SER A 362 16.85 -17.55 25.00
N GLU A 363 16.49 -16.99 26.13
CA GLU A 363 17.45 -16.29 26.98
C GLU A 363 18.38 -17.28 27.68
N LEU A 364 19.68 -16.92 27.77
CA LEU A 364 20.57 -17.50 28.76
C LEU A 364 20.31 -16.79 30.09
N VAL A 365 19.16 -17.06 30.73
CA VAL A 365 18.86 -16.49 32.05
C VAL A 365 19.84 -17.08 33.05
N THR A 366 20.90 -16.34 33.37
CA THR A 366 21.57 -16.52 34.66
C THR A 366 20.61 -15.99 35.71
N ASN A 367 20.22 -16.81 36.69
CA ASN A 367 19.33 -16.46 37.81
C ASN A 367 19.93 -15.37 38.72
N ALA A 368 20.15 -14.16 38.19
CA ALA A 368 20.64 -13.01 38.93
C ALA A 368 19.43 -12.15 39.30
N THR A 369 19.15 -12.05 40.61
CA THR A 369 18.04 -11.24 41.15
C THR A 369 18.39 -9.76 41.27
N GLU A 370 19.62 -9.37 40.97
CA GLU A 370 20.11 -8.00 41.00
C GLU A 370 21.02 -7.75 39.79
N PHE A 371 20.62 -6.86 38.88
CA PHE A 371 21.47 -6.39 37.80
C PHE A 371 21.99 -5.00 38.15
N THR A 372 23.30 -4.86 38.33
CA THR A 372 23.95 -3.55 38.27
C THR A 372 24.12 -3.21 36.79
N LEU A 373 23.84 -1.96 36.41
CA LEU A 373 23.81 -1.42 35.02
C LEU A 373 25.13 -1.53 34.22
N GLN A 374 26.08 -2.37 34.63
CA GLN A 374 27.36 -2.60 33.96
C GLN A 374 27.56 -4.03 33.45
N SER A 375 26.49 -4.77 33.16
CA SER A 375 26.60 -6.19 32.76
C SER A 375 26.22 -6.41 31.30
N THR A 376 27.19 -6.82 30.48
CA THR A 376 26.96 -7.37 29.15
C THR A 376 25.97 -8.54 29.25
N VAL A 377 24.88 -8.50 28.49
CA VAL A 377 23.85 -9.56 28.48
C VAL A 377 23.95 -10.37 27.19
N PRO A 378 24.16 -11.70 27.24
CA PRO A 378 24.13 -12.55 26.05
C PRO A 378 22.69 -12.99 25.72
N ILE A 379 22.28 -12.83 24.47
CA ILE A 379 21.07 -13.46 23.92
C ILE A 379 21.47 -14.62 23.02
N LYS A 380 20.72 -15.73 23.12
CA LYS A 380 20.91 -16.94 22.33
C LYS A 380 19.70 -17.20 21.43
N THR A 381 19.90 -17.14 20.13
CA THR A 381 18.92 -17.51 19.13
C THR A 381 19.32 -18.83 18.50
N ILE A 382 18.46 -19.84 18.57
CA ILE A 382 18.72 -21.16 18.01
C ILE A 382 17.87 -21.34 16.75
N ILE A 383 18.54 -21.58 15.62
CA ILE A 383 17.92 -21.94 14.35
C ILE A 383 18.02 -23.45 14.21
N THR A 384 16.89 -24.15 14.29
CA THR A 384 16.84 -25.60 14.08
C THR A 384 15.92 -25.93 12.90
N PRO A 385 16.46 -26.48 11.79
CA PRO A 385 15.63 -27.06 10.76
C PRO A 385 14.74 -28.15 11.39
N SER A 386 13.44 -28.20 11.11
CA SER A 386 12.56 -29.21 11.75
C SER A 386 12.85 -30.63 11.26
N GLU A 387 13.51 -30.78 10.11
CA GLU A 387 13.91 -32.06 9.53
C GLU A 387 15.38 -32.08 9.07
N THR A 388 16.02 -33.24 9.20
CA THR A 388 17.47 -33.46 9.12
C THR A 388 18.11 -33.36 7.73
N LYS A 389 17.36 -32.98 6.69
CA LYS A 389 17.83 -33.00 5.28
C LYS A 389 17.76 -31.67 4.54
N ALA A 390 17.21 -30.62 5.14
CA ALA A 390 17.19 -29.29 4.54
C ALA A 390 18.42 -28.49 4.97
N ILE A 391 19.11 -27.88 4.01
CA ILE A 391 20.24 -26.99 4.26
C ILE A 391 19.80 -25.58 3.90
N LEU A 392 19.99 -24.64 4.83
CA LEU A 392 19.77 -23.24 4.58
C LEU A 392 21.01 -22.69 3.86
N HIS A 393 20.83 -22.12 2.67
CA HIS A 393 21.93 -21.62 1.87
C HIS A 393 21.71 -20.12 1.60
N GLU A 394 22.77 -19.31 1.68
CA GLU A 394 22.70 -17.85 1.51
C GLU A 394 21.60 -17.23 2.39
N ALA A 395 21.72 -17.36 3.70
CA ALA A 395 20.78 -16.75 4.63
C ALA A 395 21.30 -15.44 5.20
N ASP A 396 20.40 -14.46 5.26
CA ASP A 396 20.58 -13.22 5.98
C ASP A 396 19.74 -13.28 7.26
N ILE A 397 20.40 -13.37 8.41
CA ILE A 397 19.74 -13.22 9.70
C ILE A 397 19.73 -11.75 10.06
N GLN A 398 18.54 -11.17 10.19
CA GLN A 398 18.33 -9.80 10.65
C GLN A 398 17.86 -9.81 12.10
N ILE A 399 18.65 -9.22 13.00
CA ILE A 399 18.30 -9.04 14.40
C ILE A 399 18.04 -7.55 14.60
N LYS A 400 16.78 -7.17 14.79
CA LYS A 400 16.40 -5.82 15.14
C LYS A 400 16.53 -5.64 16.63
N LEU A 401 17.32 -4.66 17.04
CA LEU A 401 17.55 -4.30 18.43
C LEU A 401 16.64 -3.11 18.82
N PRO A 402 16.17 -3.05 20.07
CA PRO A 402 15.57 -1.84 20.63
C PRO A 402 16.57 -0.70 20.75
N VAL A 403 16.05 0.53 20.64
CA VAL A 403 16.82 1.77 20.82
C VAL A 403 17.50 1.77 22.19
N GLY A 404 18.75 2.25 22.27
CA GLY A 404 19.53 2.27 23.52
C GLY A 404 20.41 1.04 23.78
N ILE A 405 20.41 0.07 22.86
CA ILE A 405 21.37 -1.04 22.86
C ILE A 405 22.56 -0.71 21.94
N LEU A 406 23.76 -0.75 22.51
CA LEU A 406 25.01 -0.71 21.76
C LEU A 406 25.54 -2.13 21.51
N MET A 407 25.78 -2.41 20.24
CA MET A 407 26.43 -3.64 19.81
C MET A 407 27.93 -3.60 20.14
N LYS A 408 28.41 -4.62 20.83
CA LYS A 408 29.85 -4.80 21.05
C LYS A 408 30.50 -5.39 19.80
N GLU A 409 31.54 -4.75 19.29
CA GLU A 409 32.35 -5.33 18.21
C GLU A 409 32.85 -6.72 18.65
N SER A 410 32.69 -7.73 17.80
CA SER A 410 33.05 -9.14 18.05
C SER A 410 32.12 -9.99 18.91
N SER A 411 30.89 -9.56 19.18
CA SER A 411 29.97 -10.31 20.04
C SER A 411 29.09 -11.36 19.37
N LEU A 412 29.07 -11.38 18.03
CA LEU A 412 28.22 -12.28 17.27
C LEU A 412 28.95 -13.58 16.94
N LEU A 413 28.38 -14.69 17.41
CA LEU A 413 28.87 -16.04 17.19
C LEU A 413 27.82 -16.86 16.43
N VAL A 414 28.20 -17.57 15.38
CA VAL A 414 27.40 -18.61 14.71
C VAL A 414 28.06 -19.95 14.96
N ASN A 415 27.35 -20.87 15.61
CA ASN A 415 27.87 -22.15 16.08
C ASN A 415 29.16 -22.00 16.92
N GLY A 416 29.23 -20.93 17.72
CA GLY A 416 30.39 -20.60 18.54
C GLY A 416 31.57 -19.97 17.79
N VAL A 417 31.47 -19.75 16.48
CA VAL A 417 32.49 -19.10 15.65
C VAL A 417 32.09 -17.66 15.38
N GLN A 418 33.02 -16.72 15.57
CA GLN A 418 32.78 -15.32 15.23
C GLN A 418 32.57 -15.16 13.73
N VAL A 419 31.51 -14.46 13.34
CA VAL A 419 31.22 -14.16 11.94
C VAL A 419 31.16 -12.65 11.71
N PRO A 420 31.52 -12.17 10.50
CA PRO A 420 31.29 -10.77 10.14
C PRO A 420 29.78 -10.47 10.14
N PHE A 421 29.45 -9.25 10.52
CA PHE A 421 28.09 -8.72 10.47
C PHE A 421 28.09 -7.27 10.03
N GLU A 422 26.96 -6.82 9.50
CA GLU A 422 26.69 -5.42 9.20
C GLU A 422 25.75 -4.88 10.28
N TYR A 423 26.14 -3.81 10.97
CA TYR A 423 25.25 -3.10 11.87
C TYR A 423 24.73 -1.82 11.22
N ARG A 424 23.41 -1.77 11.01
CA ARG A 424 22.68 -0.65 10.43
C ARG A 424 22.12 0.21 11.54
N GLN A 425 22.82 1.30 11.86
CA GLN A 425 22.47 2.21 12.96
C GLN A 425 21.07 2.81 12.77
N GLU A 426 20.73 3.18 11.54
CA GLU A 426 19.48 3.83 11.17
C GLU A 426 18.24 2.97 11.42
N THR A 427 18.37 1.65 11.33
CA THR A 427 17.29 0.69 11.64
C THR A 427 17.54 -0.10 12.91
N ASN A 428 18.64 0.20 13.61
CA ASN A 428 19.17 -0.57 14.73
C ASN A 428 19.15 -2.08 14.47
N THR A 429 19.63 -2.50 13.30
CA THR A 429 19.53 -3.88 12.83
C THR A 429 20.91 -4.47 12.60
N VAL A 430 21.14 -5.66 13.14
CA VAL A 430 22.32 -6.48 12.85
C VAL A 430 21.95 -7.44 11.73
N VAL A 431 22.69 -7.40 10.63
CA VAL A 431 22.53 -8.30 9.49
C VAL A 431 23.72 -9.24 9.43
N VAL A 432 23.44 -10.54 9.39
CA VAL A 432 24.44 -11.61 9.37
C VAL A 432 24.21 -12.47 8.14
N SER A 433 25.13 -12.40 7.19
CA SER A 433 25.10 -13.28 6.01
C SER A 433 25.86 -14.57 6.31
N VAL A 434 25.16 -15.69 6.22
CA VAL A 434 25.71 -17.04 6.44
C VAL A 434 25.58 -17.86 5.15
N GLY A 435 26.70 -18.44 4.71
CA GLY A 435 26.80 -19.11 3.41
C GLY A 435 26.03 -20.42 3.34
N GLU A 436 26.38 -21.40 4.17
CA GLU A 436 25.67 -22.68 4.25
C GLU A 436 25.49 -23.03 5.73
N VAL A 437 24.24 -23.25 6.13
CA VAL A 437 23.89 -23.47 7.51
C VAL A 437 22.92 -24.63 7.59
N GLY A 438 23.38 -25.73 8.20
CA GLY A 438 22.47 -26.77 8.70
C GLY A 438 21.76 -26.26 9.95
N LYS A 439 22.07 -26.85 11.11
CA LYS A 439 21.69 -26.28 12.41
C LYS A 439 22.60 -25.10 12.75
N ALA A 440 22.03 -23.95 13.10
CA ALA A 440 22.77 -22.76 13.55
C ALA A 440 22.38 -22.36 14.96
N GLU A 441 23.37 -22.15 15.81
CA GLU A 441 23.21 -21.44 17.07
C GLU A 441 23.83 -20.05 16.93
N ILE A 442 23.02 -19.01 17.03
CA ILE A 442 23.45 -17.62 16.94
C ILE A 442 23.45 -17.03 18.35
N THR A 443 24.60 -16.57 18.81
CA THR A 443 24.73 -15.89 20.10
C THR A 443 25.15 -14.44 19.83
N LEU A 444 24.42 -13.50 20.43
CA LEU A 444 24.67 -12.06 20.35
C LEU A 444 24.94 -11.52 21.75
N GLN A 445 26.02 -10.77 21.94
CA GLN A 445 26.25 -10.03 23.19
C GLN A 445 26.14 -8.53 22.92
N TYR A 446 25.50 -7.80 23.83
CA TYR A 446 25.34 -6.35 23.71
C TYR A 446 25.54 -5.66 25.05
N GLU A 447 25.76 -4.36 24.98
CA GLU A 447 25.85 -3.44 26.11
C GLU A 447 24.66 -2.49 26.05
N ILE A 448 24.09 -2.17 27.21
CA ILE A 448 22.99 -1.20 27.33
C ILE A 448 23.65 0.13 27.68
N GLU A 449 23.32 1.20 26.98
CA GLU A 449 23.81 2.53 27.35
C GLU A 449 23.29 2.92 28.74
N ASP A 450 24.16 3.55 29.54
CA ASP A 450 23.75 4.18 30.79
C ASP A 450 22.54 5.10 30.50
N ASP A 451 21.46 4.97 31.29
CA ASP A 451 20.20 5.74 31.19
C ASP A 451 19.22 5.38 30.04
N SER A 452 19.43 4.29 29.29
CA SER A 452 18.48 3.86 28.24
C SER A 452 17.27 3.07 28.76
N PHE A 453 16.07 3.44 28.30
CA PHE A 453 14.83 2.65 28.50
C PHE A 453 14.64 1.66 27.35
N ILE A 454 14.41 0.39 27.68
CA ILE A 454 14.10 -0.64 26.68
C ILE A 454 12.77 -1.29 27.06
N GLU A 455 11.74 -1.07 26.25
CA GLU A 455 10.45 -1.77 26.42
C GLU A 455 10.62 -3.28 26.22
N ALA A 456 9.88 -4.06 27.02
CA ALA A 456 9.80 -5.50 26.84
C ALA A 456 9.22 -5.87 25.45
N ASN A 457 9.75 -6.94 24.84
CA ASN A 457 9.34 -7.53 23.53
C ASN A 457 9.92 -6.91 22.24
N GLN A 458 11.03 -6.18 22.28
CA GLN A 458 11.53 -5.49 21.08
C GLN A 458 12.65 -6.18 20.29
N ILE A 459 13.22 -7.29 20.75
CA ILE A 459 14.24 -8.02 19.96
C ILE A 459 13.53 -8.95 18.98
N GLN A 460 13.44 -8.48 17.74
CA GLN A 460 12.84 -9.23 16.63
C GLN A 460 13.96 -9.86 15.80
N THR A 461 13.95 -11.19 15.71
CA THR A 461 14.83 -11.90 14.80
C THR A 461 14.04 -12.31 13.56
N THR A 462 14.42 -11.78 12.41
CA THR A 462 13.91 -12.18 11.10
C THR A 462 14.98 -12.97 10.39
N LEU A 463 14.68 -14.22 10.04
CA LEU A 463 15.50 -14.99 9.12
C LEU A 463 14.96 -14.77 7.71
N MET A 464 15.81 -14.25 6.83
CA MET A 464 15.59 -14.30 5.39
C MET A 464 16.63 -15.23 4.79
N GLY A 465 16.27 -16.04 3.81
CA GLY A 465 17.27 -16.88 3.16
C GLY A 465 16.69 -17.72 2.06
N LYS A 466 17.56 -18.48 1.41
CA LYS A 466 17.15 -19.42 0.37
C LYS A 466 17.23 -20.82 0.94
N ILE A 467 16.09 -21.51 0.98
CA ILE A 467 16.13 -22.96 1.20
C ILE A 467 16.65 -23.56 -0.11
N VAL A 468 17.77 -24.27 -0.01
CA VAL A 468 18.18 -25.19 -1.06
C VAL A 468 17.65 -26.56 -0.65
N SER A 469 16.57 -26.96 -1.30
CA SER A 469 16.19 -28.38 -1.29
C SER A 469 17.24 -29.19 -2.05
N GLU A 470 17.28 -30.52 -1.89
CA GLU A 470 18.24 -31.42 -2.57
C GLU A 470 18.29 -31.26 -4.12
N MET A 471 17.41 -30.46 -4.73
CA MET A 471 17.28 -30.26 -6.18
C MET A 471 17.86 -28.95 -6.74
N GLY A 472 18.55 -28.14 -5.92
CA GLY A 472 19.26 -26.94 -6.41
C GLY A 472 18.37 -25.74 -6.74
N ASP A 473 17.05 -25.89 -6.67
CA ASP A 473 16.09 -24.77 -6.73
C ASP A 473 16.13 -24.01 -5.41
N LYS A 474 16.33 -22.69 -5.50
CA LYS A 474 16.40 -21.76 -4.37
C LYS A 474 15.02 -21.15 -4.12
N THR A 475 14.42 -21.38 -2.95
CA THR A 475 13.16 -20.74 -2.56
C THR A 475 13.42 -19.72 -1.47
N ASP A 476 12.97 -18.48 -1.68
CA ASP A 476 13.05 -17.44 -0.66
C ASP A 476 12.09 -17.77 0.50
N ILE A 477 12.62 -17.70 1.72
CA ILE A 477 11.84 -17.87 2.94
C ILE A 477 11.98 -16.67 3.86
N LYS A 478 10.89 -16.36 4.57
CA LYS A 478 10.88 -15.37 5.65
C LYS A 478 10.27 -16.01 6.89
N HIS A 479 11.06 -16.15 7.93
CA HIS A 479 10.60 -16.58 9.24
C HIS A 479 10.88 -15.49 10.27
N GLN A 480 9.96 -15.32 11.22
CA GLN A 480 10.08 -14.33 12.28
C GLN A 480 9.91 -15.01 13.64
N ALA A 481 10.78 -14.66 14.58
CA ALA A 481 10.65 -15.01 15.98
C ALA A 481 10.93 -13.77 16.84
N SER A 482 10.21 -13.66 17.95
CA SER A 482 10.36 -12.56 18.91
C SER A 482 10.80 -13.13 20.26
N SER A 483 11.73 -12.45 20.91
CA SER A 483 12.12 -12.72 22.30
C SER A 483 11.40 -11.75 23.24
N ASN A 484 10.86 -12.27 24.34
CA ASN A 484 10.22 -11.49 25.39
C ASN A 484 11.22 -11.10 26.49
N ALA A 485 12.33 -10.44 26.11
CA ALA A 485 13.26 -9.90 27.09
C ALA A 485 12.54 -8.82 27.92
N LEU A 486 12.31 -9.09 29.19
CA LEU A 486 11.71 -8.14 30.14
C LEU A 486 12.85 -7.33 30.79
N LEU A 487 13.01 -6.08 30.37
CA LEU A 487 13.91 -5.13 31.04
C LEU A 487 13.09 -4.29 32.02
N VAL A 488 13.55 -4.23 33.26
CA VAL A 488 12.80 -3.63 34.38
C VAL A 488 12.65 -2.13 34.16
N ASN A 489 11.42 -1.65 34.27
CA ASN A 489 11.01 -0.25 34.12
C ASN A 489 11.78 0.64 35.13
N PRO A 490 12.58 1.63 34.70
CA PRO A 490 13.06 2.67 35.61
C PRO A 490 11.86 3.47 36.11
N ASP A 491 11.89 3.89 37.38
CA ASP A 491 10.87 4.76 37.96
C ASP A 491 10.60 5.97 37.03
N SER A 492 9.36 6.17 36.60
CA SER A 492 8.92 7.37 35.89
C SER A 492 8.22 8.36 36.84
N VAL A 493 8.19 9.62 36.46
CA VAL A 493 7.54 10.74 37.17
C VAL A 493 6.79 11.62 36.17
N MET A 494 5.76 12.32 36.62
CA MET A 494 4.90 13.14 35.76
C MET A 494 5.20 14.64 35.87
N ILE A 495 5.43 15.30 34.73
CA ILE A 495 5.43 16.75 34.62
C ILE A 495 4.04 17.20 34.19
N THR A 496 3.41 18.08 34.97
CA THR A 496 2.12 18.70 34.62
C THR A 496 2.33 20.16 34.25
N GLU A 497 1.93 20.56 33.05
CA GLU A 497 2.01 21.97 32.63
C GLU A 497 0.62 22.61 32.68
N LYS A 498 0.55 23.79 33.28
CA LYS A 498 -0.68 24.55 33.53
C LYS A 498 -0.61 25.91 32.87
N TYR A 499 -1.70 26.32 32.25
CA TYR A 499 -1.81 27.58 31.52
C TYR A 499 -2.75 28.52 32.27
N VAL A 500 -2.17 29.54 32.92
CA VAL A 500 -2.86 30.34 33.92
C VAL A 500 -2.73 31.84 33.67
N TYR A 501 -3.68 32.61 34.18
CA TYR A 501 -3.54 34.06 34.34
C TYR A 501 -2.62 34.41 35.51
N LEU A 502 -2.32 35.71 35.68
CA LEU A 502 -1.49 36.20 36.80
C LEU A 502 -2.05 35.83 38.19
N ASP A 503 -3.38 35.69 38.31
CA ASP A 503 -4.05 35.24 39.53
C ASP A 503 -4.11 33.70 39.70
N LYS A 504 -3.40 32.97 38.83
CA LYS A 504 -3.34 31.50 38.75
C LYS A 504 -4.64 30.80 38.36
N THR A 505 -5.64 31.53 37.85
CA THR A 505 -6.82 30.87 37.28
C THR A 505 -6.48 30.22 35.93
N GLU A 506 -6.83 28.95 35.77
CA GLU A 506 -6.58 28.17 34.54
C GLU A 506 -7.51 28.64 33.41
N PHE A 507 -6.97 28.88 32.21
CA PHE A 507 -7.77 29.26 31.04
C PHE A 507 -7.69 28.27 29.88
N GLN A 508 -6.78 27.31 29.97
CA GLN A 508 -6.63 26.21 29.02
C GLN A 508 -6.38 24.91 29.79
N LYS A 509 -6.72 23.77 29.17
CA LYS A 509 -6.52 22.44 29.75
C LYS A 509 -5.03 22.16 29.95
N ASN A 510 -4.70 21.58 31.10
CA ASN A 510 -3.35 21.16 31.45
C ASN A 510 -2.83 20.05 30.53
N THR A 511 -1.52 20.06 30.27
CA THR A 511 -0.78 19.00 29.58
C THR A 511 0.02 18.18 30.59
N GLN A 512 0.29 16.92 30.24
CA GLN A 512 1.04 16.00 31.10
C GLN A 512 2.07 15.26 30.26
N THR A 513 3.30 15.17 30.77
CA THR A 513 4.42 14.50 30.14
C THR A 513 5.07 13.56 31.14
N GLU A 514 5.21 12.29 30.79
CA GLU A 514 5.93 11.30 31.59
C GLU A 514 7.43 11.43 31.32
N VAL A 515 8.24 11.46 32.38
CA VAL A 515 9.69 11.68 32.32
C VAL A 515 10.40 10.64 33.20
N ILE A 516 11.56 10.16 32.76
CA ILE A 516 12.37 9.21 33.54
C ILE A 516 12.97 9.92 34.75
N LYS A 517 12.77 9.37 35.95
CA LYS A 517 13.29 9.93 37.19
C LYS A 517 14.82 9.99 37.13
N GLY A 518 15.36 11.19 37.27
CA GLY A 518 16.80 11.47 37.24
C GLY A 518 17.28 12.12 35.94
N THR A 519 16.43 12.24 34.91
CA THR A 519 16.75 12.93 33.66
C THR A 519 16.38 14.42 33.71
N ALA A 520 16.91 15.21 32.78
CA ALA A 520 16.56 16.61 32.61
C ALA A 520 15.23 16.75 31.82
N TYR A 521 14.48 17.82 32.09
CA TYR A 521 13.30 18.22 31.32
C TYR A 521 13.51 19.62 30.76
N GLU A 522 13.34 19.76 29.45
CA GLU A 522 13.46 21.03 28.72
C GLU A 522 12.24 21.27 27.84
N GLN A 523 11.71 22.50 27.88
CA GLN A 523 10.57 22.93 27.08
C GLN A 523 10.66 24.43 26.81
N THR A 524 9.98 24.97 25.81
CA THR A 524 9.85 26.43 25.62
C THR A 524 8.47 26.94 26.01
N ILE A 525 8.36 28.19 26.48
CA ILE A 525 7.05 28.81 26.76
C ILE A 525 6.23 28.85 25.46
N PRO A 526 5.07 28.17 25.39
CA PRO A 526 4.36 28.00 24.12
C PRO A 526 3.63 29.26 23.66
N GLU A 527 3.49 29.42 22.34
CA GLU A 527 2.61 30.43 21.73
C GLU A 527 1.14 30.03 21.93
N ILE A 528 0.31 30.98 22.37
CA ILE A 528 -1.14 30.79 22.48
C ILE A 528 -1.86 31.97 21.85
N GLU A 529 -2.66 31.68 20.81
CA GLU A 529 -3.41 32.70 20.08
C GLU A 529 -4.34 33.49 21.02
N GLY A 530 -4.27 34.82 20.94
CA GLY A 530 -5.06 35.72 21.78
C GLY A 530 -4.45 36.01 23.16
N TYR A 531 -3.25 35.49 23.45
CA TYR A 531 -2.53 35.71 24.71
C TYR A 531 -1.10 36.19 24.45
N ILE A 532 -0.48 36.75 25.48
CA ILE A 532 0.94 37.10 25.52
C ILE A 532 1.55 36.44 26.75
N ALA A 533 2.61 35.66 26.55
CA ALA A 533 3.40 35.08 27.62
C ALA A 533 4.06 36.19 28.45
N ASN A 534 3.94 36.08 29.77
CA ASN A 534 4.47 37.05 30.70
C ASN A 534 5.55 36.46 31.62
N ALA A 535 5.31 35.24 32.11
CA ALA A 535 6.21 34.57 33.06
C ALA A 535 5.97 33.05 33.07
N TYR A 536 6.83 32.33 33.78
CA TYR A 536 6.60 30.95 34.19
C TYR A 536 7.00 30.72 35.64
N GLN A 537 6.52 29.63 36.23
CA GLN A 537 6.89 29.19 37.57
C GLN A 537 6.91 27.67 37.64
N ILE A 538 8.01 27.09 38.11
CA ILE A 538 8.04 25.68 38.52
C ILE A 538 7.54 25.61 39.97
N GLU A 539 6.68 24.64 40.29
CA GLU A 539 6.05 24.53 41.61
C GLU A 539 7.08 24.52 42.75
N GLY A 540 6.92 25.44 43.71
CA GLY A 540 7.86 25.64 44.82
C GLY A 540 9.03 26.58 44.52
N ASN A 541 9.24 27.00 43.27
CA ASN A 541 10.26 27.99 42.90
C ASN A 541 9.67 29.39 42.72
N ASP A 542 10.54 30.41 42.69
CA ASP A 542 10.13 31.79 42.37
C ASP A 542 9.67 31.92 40.91
N MET A 543 8.77 32.87 40.66
CA MET A 543 8.31 33.21 39.31
C MET A 543 9.45 33.84 38.51
N GLN A 544 9.61 33.41 37.25
CA GLN A 544 10.61 33.92 36.32
C GLN A 544 9.91 34.61 35.16
N MET A 545 10.34 35.83 34.82
CA MET A 545 9.84 36.53 33.64
C MET A 545 10.29 35.77 32.40
N GLY A 546 9.39 35.61 31.44
CA GLY A 546 9.67 34.89 30.21
C GLY A 546 8.65 35.23 29.13
N ILE A 547 9.13 35.33 27.90
CA ILE A 547 8.32 35.52 26.71
C ILE A 547 8.21 34.21 25.94
N GLU A 548 7.31 34.22 24.97
CA GLU A 548 7.12 33.09 24.06
C GLU A 548 8.44 32.65 23.41
N GLY A 549 8.69 31.33 23.44
CA GLY A 549 9.93 30.73 22.95
C GLY A 549 11.08 30.67 23.96
N ASP A 550 10.98 31.34 25.12
CA ASP A 550 12.02 31.24 26.16
C ASP A 550 12.09 29.81 26.73
N PRO A 551 13.30 29.26 26.97
CA PRO A 551 13.47 27.90 27.47
C PRO A 551 13.18 27.80 28.98
N ILE A 552 12.57 26.70 29.38
CA ILE A 552 12.35 26.23 30.75
C ILE A 552 13.15 24.95 30.91
N LYS A 553 13.96 24.88 31.97
CA LYS A 553 14.81 23.72 32.24
C LYS A 553 14.70 23.25 33.69
N ILE A 554 14.48 21.95 33.86
CA ILE A 554 14.64 21.23 35.12
C ILE A 554 15.84 20.28 34.92
N GLU A 555 16.99 20.59 35.53
CA GLU A 555 18.23 19.83 35.33
C GLU A 555 18.11 18.35 35.72
N LYS A 556 17.26 18.03 36.71
CA LYS A 556 17.04 16.68 37.18
C LYS A 556 15.66 16.50 37.81
N VAL A 557 14.77 15.76 37.15
CA VAL A 557 13.42 15.49 37.65
C VAL A 557 13.46 14.32 38.62
N THR A 558 13.11 14.53 39.89
CA THR A 558 13.21 13.47 40.94
C THR A 558 11.87 13.04 41.51
N LYS A 559 10.80 13.75 41.16
CA LYS A 559 9.43 13.59 41.61
C LYS A 559 8.50 14.23 40.57
N ASP A 560 7.20 14.07 40.73
CA ASP A 560 6.23 14.82 39.94
C ASP A 560 6.42 16.33 40.17
N GLU A 561 6.39 17.11 39.09
CA GLU A 561 6.54 18.56 39.12
C GLU A 561 5.40 19.23 38.35
N THR A 562 5.00 20.43 38.77
CA THR A 562 4.03 21.27 38.04
C THR A 562 4.72 22.51 37.50
N ILE A 563 4.52 22.84 36.23
CA ILE A 563 4.98 24.08 35.60
C ILE A 563 3.76 24.95 35.32
N TYR A 564 3.80 26.21 35.76
CA TYR A 564 2.78 27.22 35.48
C TYR A 564 3.31 28.17 34.41
N TYR A 565 2.66 28.20 33.26
CA TYR A 565 2.85 29.22 32.23
C TYR A 565 1.85 30.35 32.45
N ILE A 566 2.34 31.57 32.62
CA ILE A 566 1.55 32.73 33.05
C ILE A 566 1.37 33.68 31.87
N TYR A 567 0.11 33.90 31.50
CA TYR A 567 -0.27 34.71 30.34
C TYR A 567 -1.15 35.90 30.71
N GLN A 568 -1.16 36.89 29.82
CA GLN A 568 -2.12 37.98 29.78
C GLN A 568 -2.93 37.89 28.49
N LYS A 569 -4.21 38.32 28.52
CA LYS A 569 -5.00 38.45 27.28
C LYS A 569 -4.35 39.50 26.39
N LYS A 570 -4.30 39.24 25.09
CA LYS A 570 -3.72 40.14 24.10
C LYS A 570 -4.74 41.24 23.73
N GLY A 571 -4.34 42.49 23.89
CA GLY A 571 -5.04 43.66 23.37
C GLY A 571 -4.37 44.17 22.10
N THR A 572 -5.18 44.61 21.14
CA THR A 572 -4.73 45.25 19.91
C THR A 572 -5.39 46.61 19.75
N LEU A 573 -4.58 47.65 19.55
CA LEU A 573 -5.03 48.94 19.06
C LEU A 573 -4.48 49.18 17.64
N ASN A 574 -5.37 49.19 16.66
CA ASN A 574 -5.05 49.52 15.27
C ASN A 574 -5.20 51.03 15.10
N VAL A 575 -4.11 51.75 14.84
CA VAL A 575 -4.16 53.22 14.79
C VAL A 575 -3.65 53.80 13.48
N LYS A 576 -4.30 54.86 13.01
CA LYS A 576 -3.80 55.73 11.95
C LYS A 576 -4.07 57.21 12.24
N GLN A 577 -3.28 58.10 11.66
CA GLN A 577 -3.43 59.55 11.79
C GLN A 577 -3.75 60.19 10.43
N MET A 578 -4.88 60.87 10.32
CA MET A 578 -5.32 61.54 9.10
C MET A 578 -5.17 63.06 9.20
N ILE A 579 -4.61 63.67 8.16
CA ILE A 579 -4.46 65.11 8.04
C ILE A 579 -5.62 65.67 7.21
N LEU A 580 -6.40 66.56 7.82
CA LEU A 580 -7.51 67.29 7.20
C LEU A 580 -7.03 68.63 6.66
N ASN A 581 -7.69 69.12 5.61
CA ASN A 581 -7.48 70.46 5.05
C ASN A 581 -5.99 70.79 4.83
N GLU A 582 -5.30 69.97 4.04
CA GLU A 582 -3.88 70.17 3.78
C GLU A 582 -3.57 71.58 3.26
N THR A 583 -2.39 72.09 3.57
CA THR A 583 -1.89 73.37 3.07
C THR A 583 -0.59 73.13 2.33
N SER A 584 -0.47 73.66 1.12
CA SER A 584 0.71 73.46 0.26
C SER A 584 2.01 74.00 0.87
N ASN A 585 1.91 74.86 1.88
CA ASN A 585 3.04 75.49 2.56
C ASN A 585 3.50 74.72 3.81
N LEU A 586 2.81 73.65 4.22
CA LEU A 586 3.13 72.88 5.42
C LEU A 586 3.49 71.43 5.07
N VAL A 587 4.54 70.92 5.70
CA VAL A 587 4.96 69.52 5.52
C VAL A 587 3.96 68.59 6.19
N ILE A 588 3.34 67.72 5.40
CA ILE A 588 2.48 66.64 5.90
C ILE A 588 3.35 65.62 6.65
N PRO A 589 3.10 65.38 7.96
CA PRO A 589 3.83 64.35 8.68
C PRO A 589 3.47 62.98 8.10
N LYS A 590 4.50 62.18 7.80
CA LYS A 590 4.32 60.79 7.37
C LYS A 590 4.08 59.83 8.54
N GLN A 591 4.39 60.28 9.75
CA GLN A 591 4.31 59.52 10.99
C GLN A 591 3.67 60.38 12.08
N GLY A 592 2.83 59.77 12.90
CA GLY A 592 2.33 60.29 14.17
C GLY A 592 2.94 59.54 15.35
N TYR A 593 2.80 60.10 16.55
CA TYR A 593 3.24 59.46 17.78
C TYR A 593 2.09 59.37 18.76
N ILE A 594 1.88 58.16 19.28
CA ILE A 594 0.82 57.85 20.24
C ILE A 594 1.44 57.23 21.47
N THR A 595 0.92 57.61 22.62
CA THR A 595 1.21 56.97 23.89
C THR A 595 -0.05 56.28 24.37
N LEU A 596 0.01 54.98 24.62
CA LEU A 596 -1.06 54.26 25.29
C LEU A 596 -0.72 54.22 26.78
N ASN A 597 -1.45 55.01 27.57
CA ASN A 597 -1.23 55.09 29.02
C ASN A 597 -2.06 54.01 29.70
N HIS A 598 -1.42 53.26 30.61
CA HIS A 598 -2.08 52.34 31.52
C HIS A 598 -1.77 52.74 32.96
N GLN A 599 -2.72 52.57 33.88
CA GLN A 599 -2.59 53.10 35.25
C GLN A 599 -1.45 52.45 36.04
N THR A 600 -1.06 51.22 35.72
CA THR A 600 -0.04 50.46 36.49
C THR A 600 1.19 50.07 35.70
N ASP A 601 1.09 49.92 34.38
CA ASP A 601 2.14 49.26 33.58
C ASP A 601 3.01 50.25 32.78
N GLY A 602 2.82 51.54 33.02
CA GLY A 602 3.53 52.62 32.35
C GLY A 602 2.95 52.99 30.98
N ASN A 603 3.75 53.71 30.20
CA ASN A 603 3.34 54.30 28.93
C ASN A 603 3.94 53.53 27.76
N LEU A 604 3.10 52.93 26.93
CA LEU A 604 3.54 52.31 25.67
C LEU A 604 3.57 53.38 24.58
N ASN A 605 4.75 53.69 24.06
CA ASN A 605 4.90 54.66 22.97
C ASN A 605 4.96 53.94 21.63
N ALA A 606 4.21 54.42 20.64
CA ALA A 606 4.15 53.86 19.30
C ALA A 606 4.24 54.95 18.23
N VAL A 607 4.92 54.63 17.13
CA VAL A 607 4.94 55.44 15.91
C VAL A 607 3.85 54.90 14.99
N VAL A 608 2.96 55.76 14.50
CA VAL A 608 1.83 55.37 13.66
C VAL A 608 1.89 56.03 12.29
N SER A 609 1.30 55.40 11.29
CA SER A 609 1.21 55.97 9.94
C SER A 609 0.42 57.29 9.94
N SER A 610 0.86 58.26 9.14
CA SER A 610 0.08 59.48 8.87
C SER A 610 0.07 59.91 7.40
N ALA A 611 -1.09 60.35 6.92
CA ALA A 611 -1.29 60.83 5.55
C ALA A 611 -2.50 61.77 5.45
N VAL A 612 -2.62 62.46 4.31
CA VAL A 612 -3.83 63.21 3.94
C VAL A 612 -4.89 62.24 3.45
N GLU A 613 -6.14 62.50 3.85
CA GLU A 613 -7.41 61.82 3.53
C GLU A 613 -7.37 60.80 2.37
N SER A 614 -6.70 59.67 2.61
CA SER A 614 -6.48 58.55 1.67
C SER A 614 -6.54 57.23 2.44
N GLU A 615 -6.63 56.11 1.70
CA GLU A 615 -6.60 54.76 2.26
C GLU A 615 -5.25 54.44 2.92
N LEU A 616 -5.07 54.91 4.15
CA LEU A 616 -3.90 54.64 4.96
C LEU A 616 -4.10 53.39 5.80
N ALA A 617 -3.14 52.45 5.71
CA ALA A 617 -3.11 51.26 6.54
C ALA A 617 -2.94 51.60 8.02
N TYR A 618 -3.63 50.85 8.88
CA TYR A 618 -3.48 50.97 10.33
C TYR A 618 -2.11 50.42 10.79
N THR A 619 -1.50 51.11 11.74
CA THR A 619 -0.39 50.58 12.54
C THR A 619 -0.96 49.75 13.68
N LYS A 620 -0.56 48.48 13.78
CA LYS A 620 -1.01 47.56 14.83
C LYS A 620 -0.12 47.68 16.07
N ILE A 621 -0.73 47.98 17.22
CA ILE A 621 -0.06 48.03 18.52
C ILE A 621 -0.63 46.89 19.37
N THR A 622 0.22 45.97 19.84
CA THR A 622 -0.20 44.84 20.68
C THR A 622 0.39 44.93 22.09
N PHE A 623 -0.38 44.58 23.11
CA PHE A 623 0.01 44.65 24.52
C PHE A 623 -0.78 43.64 25.36
N GLY A 624 -0.29 43.33 26.56
CA GLY A 624 -1.00 42.47 27.50
C GLY A 624 -2.05 43.26 28.28
N ILE A 625 -3.28 42.76 28.36
CA ILE A 625 -4.39 43.37 29.09
C ILE A 625 -4.32 42.96 30.55
N ASN A 626 -4.22 43.96 31.43
CA ASN A 626 -4.42 43.76 32.86
C ASN A 626 -5.92 43.54 33.15
N ALA A 627 -6.29 42.33 33.55
CA ALA A 627 -7.69 41.96 33.80
C ALA A 627 -8.35 42.76 34.94
N GLN A 628 -7.57 43.28 35.89
CA GLN A 628 -8.08 44.11 36.98
C GLN A 628 -8.31 45.57 36.57
N LEU A 629 -7.57 46.04 35.56
CA LEU A 629 -7.61 47.41 35.04
C LEU A 629 -7.61 47.40 33.50
N PRO A 630 -8.71 46.97 32.85
CA PRO A 630 -8.74 46.80 31.39
C PRO A 630 -8.85 48.13 30.60
N LEU A 631 -8.70 49.28 31.26
CA LEU A 631 -8.88 50.61 30.68
C LEU A 631 -7.54 51.20 30.23
N TYR A 632 -7.43 51.52 28.94
CA TYR A 632 -6.23 52.11 28.35
C TYR A 632 -6.55 53.46 27.70
N ALA A 633 -5.75 54.48 28.00
CA ALA A 633 -6.00 55.85 27.52
C ALA A 633 -5.00 56.24 26.42
N PRO A 634 -5.43 56.28 25.13
CA PRO A 634 -4.57 56.74 24.05
C PRO A 634 -4.37 58.27 24.15
N GLY A 635 -3.11 58.69 24.13
CA GLY A 635 -2.66 60.07 24.04
C GLY A 635 -1.94 60.32 22.72
N VAL A 636 -2.14 61.49 22.13
CA VAL A 636 -1.50 61.90 20.86
C VAL A 636 -0.49 63.01 21.10
N ILE A 637 0.67 62.90 20.46
CA ILE A 637 1.64 63.99 20.39
C ILE A 637 1.37 64.78 19.11
N VAL A 638 0.86 66.00 19.26
CA VAL A 638 0.48 66.87 18.12
C VAL A 638 1.67 67.73 17.69
N PRO A 639 2.08 67.71 16.40
CA PRO A 639 3.14 68.59 15.91
C PRO A 639 2.78 70.07 16.01
N SER A 640 3.77 70.96 16.17
CA SER A 640 3.55 72.37 16.54
C SER A 640 2.70 73.21 15.56
N TYR A 641 2.61 72.83 14.28
CA TYR A 641 1.79 73.53 13.28
C TYR A 641 0.45 72.83 12.98
N TYR A 642 0.10 71.84 13.81
CA TYR A 642 -1.15 71.09 13.71
C TYR A 642 -1.95 71.25 15.00
N GLN A 643 -3.25 71.02 14.89
CA GLN A 643 -4.15 70.89 16.03
C GLN A 643 -4.93 69.59 15.91
N TYR A 644 -5.31 69.05 17.06
CA TYR A 644 -6.20 67.91 17.14
C TYR A 644 -7.63 68.32 16.76
N GLU A 645 -8.22 67.61 15.79
CA GLU A 645 -9.56 67.88 15.24
C GLU A 645 -10.61 66.83 15.66
N GLY A 646 -10.21 65.84 16.44
CA GLY A 646 -11.08 64.76 16.91
C GLY A 646 -10.55 63.36 16.56
N PHE A 647 -11.36 62.37 16.83
CA PHE A 647 -11.05 60.96 16.61
C PHE A 647 -12.26 60.18 16.11
N TYR A 648 -12.03 58.97 15.61
CA TYR A 648 -13.09 57.98 15.42
C TYR A 648 -12.58 56.61 15.88
N LEU A 649 -13.32 55.96 16.79
CA LEU A 649 -12.95 54.72 17.46
C LEU A 649 -14.06 53.69 17.28
N THR A 650 -13.71 52.48 16.86
CA THR A 650 -14.62 51.33 16.74
C THR A 650 -13.96 50.06 17.26
N ASP A 651 -14.76 49.06 17.61
CA ASP A 651 -14.34 47.70 18.00
C ASP A 651 -14.40 46.71 16.82
N TYR A 652 -14.57 47.22 15.61
CA TYR A 652 -14.52 46.46 14.35
C TYR A 652 -13.89 47.31 13.24
N GLN A 653 -13.27 46.65 12.27
CA GLN A 653 -12.69 47.32 11.13
C GLN A 653 -13.78 47.89 10.22
N THR A 654 -13.83 49.22 10.13
CA THR A 654 -14.69 49.94 9.19
C THR A 654 -13.93 51.10 8.56
N GLU A 655 -14.50 51.67 7.51
CA GLU A 655 -14.00 52.91 6.92
C GLU A 655 -14.26 54.07 7.90
N HIS A 656 -13.20 54.73 8.34
CA HIS A 656 -13.29 55.90 9.22
C HIS A 656 -13.35 57.15 8.33
N ARG A 657 -14.48 57.86 8.35
CA ARG A 657 -14.66 59.10 7.58
C ARG A 657 -14.54 60.33 8.48
N SER A 658 -13.96 61.40 7.94
CA SER A 658 -13.63 62.60 8.73
C SER A 658 -14.89 63.30 9.26
N GLU A 659 -16.05 63.16 8.63
CA GLU A 659 -17.33 63.72 9.08
C GLU A 659 -17.90 62.99 10.31
N GLN A 660 -17.47 61.75 10.55
CA GLN A 660 -17.92 60.95 11.71
C GLN A 660 -17.08 61.19 12.96
N ARG A 661 -16.04 62.04 12.87
CA ARG A 661 -15.12 62.27 13.98
C ARG A 661 -15.83 62.89 15.18
N ASN A 662 -15.49 62.37 16.35
CA ASN A 662 -15.85 62.94 17.63
C ASN A 662 -14.80 63.98 18.04
N LYS A 663 -15.23 65.22 18.28
CA LYS A 663 -14.35 66.35 18.64
C LYS A 663 -14.01 66.43 20.14
N ASN A 664 -14.51 65.50 20.94
CA ASN A 664 -14.17 65.41 22.36
C ASN A 664 -12.72 64.89 22.54
N GLN A 665 -12.27 64.91 23.80
CA GLN A 665 -11.03 64.25 24.20
C GLN A 665 -11.08 62.75 23.87
N LEU A 666 -9.92 62.17 23.53
CA LEU A 666 -9.77 60.73 23.32
C LEU A 666 -10.28 59.95 24.55
N PRO A 667 -11.20 58.99 24.38
CA PRO A 667 -11.77 58.24 25.48
C PRO A 667 -10.81 57.14 25.94
N GLU A 668 -11.00 56.68 27.17
CA GLU A 668 -10.42 55.40 27.60
C GLU A 668 -11.06 54.25 26.82
N VAL A 669 -10.25 53.27 26.44
CA VAL A 669 -10.65 52.09 25.69
C VAL A 669 -10.72 50.91 26.65
N ASN A 670 -11.89 50.26 26.73
CA ASN A 670 -12.11 49.13 27.64
C ASN A 670 -11.89 47.78 26.96
N TYR A 671 -10.82 47.09 27.35
CA TYR A 671 -10.45 45.79 26.79
C TYR A 671 -11.07 44.59 27.53
N GLN A 672 -12.04 44.82 28.42
CA GLN A 672 -12.72 43.75 29.15
C GLN A 672 -13.58 42.87 28.23
N GLU A 673 -14.30 43.49 27.29
CA GLU A 673 -15.26 42.82 26.40
C GLU A 673 -14.69 42.56 24.99
N LYS A 674 -13.76 43.39 24.53
CA LYS A 674 -13.19 43.36 23.18
C LYS A 674 -11.67 43.44 23.27
N SER A 675 -10.98 42.62 22.50
CA SER A 675 -9.51 42.62 22.44
C SER A 675 -8.97 43.57 21.38
N ASP A 676 -9.77 43.93 20.36
CA ASP A 676 -9.29 44.67 19.20
C ASP A 676 -10.11 45.95 18.98
N TYR A 677 -9.41 47.06 18.76
CA TYR A 677 -10.01 48.36 18.44
C TYR A 677 -9.31 49.02 17.25
N TRP A 678 -10.04 49.89 16.55
CA TRP A 678 -9.55 50.71 15.44
C TRP A 678 -9.74 52.18 15.80
N LEU A 679 -8.65 52.94 15.77
CA LEU A 679 -8.62 54.35 16.11
C LEU A 679 -8.07 55.15 14.92
N THR A 680 -8.82 56.15 14.48
CA THR A 680 -8.32 57.19 13.57
C THR A 680 -8.25 58.51 14.31
N ILE A 681 -7.08 59.15 14.28
CA ILE A 681 -6.86 60.48 14.85
C ILE A 681 -6.85 61.49 13.72
N TYR A 682 -7.62 62.57 13.86
CA TYR A 682 -7.67 63.63 12.86
C TYR A 682 -6.91 64.85 13.35
N LEU A 683 -6.00 65.36 12.52
CA LEU A 683 -5.30 66.62 12.75
C LEU A 683 -5.56 67.60 11.60
N ALA A 684 -5.53 68.90 11.86
CA ALA A 684 -5.53 69.92 10.81
C ALA A 684 -4.43 70.96 11.02
N PRO A 685 -3.91 71.60 9.96
CA PRO A 685 -3.00 72.74 10.09
C PRO A 685 -3.62 73.89 10.90
N THR A 686 -2.84 74.51 11.79
CA THR A 686 -3.24 75.71 12.53
C THR A 686 -3.00 77.00 11.75
N THR A 687 -2.22 76.95 10.67
CA THR A 687 -1.85 78.10 9.83
C THR A 687 -1.64 77.69 8.38
N GLN A 688 -1.96 78.59 7.45
CA GLN A 688 -1.60 78.47 6.03
C GLN A 688 -0.21 79.06 5.73
N ASN A 689 0.35 79.82 6.68
CA ASN A 689 1.61 80.53 6.56
C ASN A 689 2.50 80.13 7.76
N PRO A 690 3.08 78.92 7.77
CA PRO A 690 4.03 78.57 8.82
C PRO A 690 5.23 79.53 8.77
N ARG A 691 5.82 79.82 9.92
CA ARG A 691 7.05 80.64 9.93
C ARG A 691 8.11 79.89 9.14
N PRO A 692 8.87 80.56 8.26
CA PRO A 692 9.89 79.90 7.45
C PRO A 692 10.83 79.12 8.37
N TYR A 693 10.99 77.83 8.09
CA TYR A 693 11.92 76.98 8.81
C TYR A 693 13.31 77.61 8.69
N SER A 694 13.92 78.02 9.82
CA SER A 694 15.33 78.39 9.79
C SER A 694 16.11 77.12 9.48
N TRP A 695 16.91 77.15 8.41
CA TRP A 695 17.65 76.01 7.84
C TRP A 695 18.67 75.31 8.77
N GLY A 696 18.69 75.65 10.07
CA GLY A 696 19.57 75.07 11.09
C GLY A 696 19.02 73.83 11.82
N TYR A 697 17.77 73.40 11.58
CA TYR A 697 17.25 72.10 12.05
C TYR A 697 17.46 71.06 10.94
N ARG A 698 18.59 70.35 10.96
CA ARG A 698 18.76 69.07 10.26
C ARG A 698 18.83 67.96 11.28
#